data_AF-A0A4T2C1L0-F1
#
_entry.id   AF-A0A4T2C1L0-F1
#
_cell.length_a   1.000
_cell.length_b   1.000
_cell.length_c   1.000
_cell.angle_alpha   90.00
_cell.angle_beta   90.00
_cell.angle_gamma   90.00
#
_symmetry.space_group_name_H-M   'P 1'
#
loop_
_entity.id
_entity.type
_entity.pdbx_description
1 polymer ?
#
loop_
_entity_poly.entity_id
_entity_poly.type
_entity_poly.pdbx_seq_one_letter_code
_entity_poly.pdbx_strand_id
1 'polypeptide(L)'
;MTVALLAVVGLSAVEAVSAPAAQALSGSSFDAGNIVSDAVFFNGTTMGVDSVQAFLASHGSNCSTSGGSPCLKDFSQATATRAATSYCLTYNGLASESAAQIIVKVAQACSINPQVLLVMLQKEQGLIDASSTSSYMYRSALGYGCPDTAACDSTYYGFFNQVYSAASQFQSYTKNSSSWSYQPGRVNNILYNPNTSCGSAPVYIQNQATANLYIYTPYQPNAAALANLSGSGDGCSAYGNRNFWVYFNNWFGSPTGGGLLSPSFEGGAVGWAPGNGFVNRVTYNDASIAEDGSWFYASNTPVAGRSIAQDVQYPLTVGNQVTASIWLRSSTSQSFSGRVALWGIGGSTEVTSQSFAVTGSWQQFTLRLPARASAHSSVRLEVYMDQTAGTLYLDNAAMSFGQAPPVKNLISAPGFEGALGDWGPGNGFVNRTAYQDASIAHSGNWFGAANTDVAGRSIAQLLSASPNVGDRYTFSIWVKSSNPAKPFSGHLALWGLGGAQSINSGLDFTTTAVWTRVTATLDITVGGMSALKPEVYMQSTGNTIYLDDGLLSKNLLTAGSFENGSFANWNSGKGTINQAVYSSTATGLPAQDGEYFAATNTTVAGNSLAQTLPRVTMTGDTYTADVWLRSSDLAGTFSGTLALWALGGSVEVGAKDFTVGGGWTQVTVDLPIANEDHTELRFEIYQKTTGNTLFVDGAQVY
;
A
#
# COMPACT_ATOMS: atom_id res chain seq x y z
N MET A 1 -7.50 36.92 63.29
CA MET A 1 -8.57 36.09 62.70
C MET A 1 -8.29 36.06 61.21
N THR A 2 -7.60 35.03 60.74
CA THR A 2 -6.94 34.99 59.43
C THR A 2 -7.74 34.05 58.53
N VAL A 3 -8.25 34.56 57.42
CA VAL A 3 -9.05 33.79 56.43
C VAL A 3 -8.10 33.10 55.46
N ALA A 4 -8.18 31.77 55.38
CA ALA A 4 -7.41 30.93 54.48
C ALA A 4 -8.12 30.78 53.13
N LEU A 5 -7.38 31.00 52.05
CA LEU A 5 -7.79 30.88 50.65
C LEU A 5 -7.53 29.44 50.18
N LEU A 6 -8.58 28.67 49.86
CA LEU A 6 -8.45 27.35 49.22
C LEU A 6 -8.24 27.53 47.71
N ALA A 7 -7.09 27.10 47.20
CA ALA A 7 -6.85 26.93 45.78
C ALA A 7 -7.28 25.51 45.35
N VAL A 8 -8.27 25.41 44.46
CA VAL A 8 -8.66 24.15 43.81
C VAL A 8 -7.81 24.00 42.56
N VAL A 9 -6.86 23.06 42.57
CA VAL A 9 -6.11 22.64 41.38
C VAL A 9 -6.93 21.56 40.68
N GLY A 10 -7.52 21.90 39.54
CA GLY A 10 -8.18 20.95 38.65
C GLY A 10 -7.13 20.13 37.89
N LEU A 11 -7.01 18.85 38.23
CA LEU A 11 -6.18 17.89 37.52
C LEU A 11 -6.97 17.38 36.29
N SER A 12 -6.64 17.87 35.10
CA SER A 12 -7.18 17.34 33.85
C SER A 12 -6.52 15.99 33.57
N ALA A 13 -7.28 14.90 33.68
CA ALA A 13 -6.85 13.59 33.26
C ALA A 13 -6.73 13.57 31.73
N VAL A 14 -5.50 13.44 31.23
CA VAL A 14 -5.24 13.13 29.82
C VAL A 14 -5.53 11.64 29.65
N GLU A 15 -6.70 11.31 29.10
CA GLU A 15 -6.97 9.94 28.65
C GLU A 15 -6.07 9.66 27.44
N ALA A 16 -5.03 8.85 27.67
CA ALA A 16 -4.20 8.32 26.60
C ALA A 16 -5.07 7.41 25.72
N VAL A 17 -5.36 7.87 24.50
CA VAL A 17 -5.97 7.04 23.46
C VAL A 17 -4.97 5.93 23.15
N SER A 18 -5.25 4.72 23.62
CA SER A 18 -4.43 3.55 23.31
C SER A 18 -4.58 3.23 21.82
N ALA A 19 -3.46 3.19 21.09
CA ALA A 19 -3.39 2.64 19.75
C ALA A 19 -4.04 1.23 19.72
N PRO A 20 -4.65 0.82 18.59
CA PRO A 20 -5.12 -0.56 18.45
C PRO A 20 -3.95 -1.49 18.77
N ALA A 21 -4.16 -2.45 19.67
CA ALA A 21 -3.14 -3.44 19.98
C ALA A 21 -2.78 -4.18 18.68
N ALA A 22 -1.52 -4.07 18.24
CA ALA A 22 -0.99 -4.95 17.22
C ALA A 22 -1.28 -6.40 17.66
N GLN A 23 -1.97 -7.18 16.82
CA GLN A 23 -2.19 -8.58 17.13
C GLN A 23 -0.82 -9.25 17.27
N ALA A 24 -0.48 -9.67 18.48
CA ALA A 24 0.79 -10.31 18.75
C ALA A 24 0.93 -11.57 17.88
N LEU A 25 2.07 -11.73 17.21
CA LEU A 25 2.40 -12.92 16.46
C LEU A 25 2.23 -14.16 17.36
N SER A 26 1.45 -15.15 16.90
CA SER A 26 1.19 -16.38 17.65
C SER A 26 1.88 -17.56 16.99
N GLY A 27 2.55 -18.40 17.78
CA GLY A 27 3.25 -19.60 17.28
C GLY A 27 2.33 -20.61 16.61
N SER A 28 1.02 -20.55 16.86
CA SER A 28 0.01 -21.33 16.12
C SER A 28 -0.04 -21.00 14.63
N SER A 29 0.51 -19.87 14.21
CA SER A 29 0.55 -19.41 12.82
C SER A 29 1.82 -19.86 12.09
N PHE A 30 2.74 -20.54 12.78
CA PHE A 30 3.94 -21.09 12.15
C PHE A 30 3.57 -22.34 11.36
N ASP A 31 3.77 -22.29 10.04
CA ASP A 31 3.65 -23.43 9.16
C ASP A 31 5.04 -24.01 8.86
N ALA A 32 5.34 -25.18 9.42
CA ALA A 32 6.60 -25.87 9.16
C ALA A 32 6.79 -26.22 7.67
N GLY A 33 5.69 -26.38 6.91
CA GLY A 33 5.74 -26.65 5.48
C GLY A 33 5.94 -25.41 4.60
N ASN A 34 5.73 -24.21 5.16
CA ASN A 34 5.77 -22.94 4.43
C ASN A 34 6.26 -21.81 5.35
N ILE A 35 7.54 -21.86 5.71
CA ILE A 35 8.17 -20.87 6.61
C ILE A 35 8.24 -19.51 5.91
N VAL A 36 8.48 -19.52 4.60
CA VAL A 36 8.57 -18.36 3.70
C VAL A 36 8.20 -18.83 2.29
N SER A 37 7.51 -17.99 1.52
CA SER A 37 7.15 -18.32 0.14
C SER A 37 8.32 -18.13 -0.82
N ASP A 38 8.32 -18.82 -1.96
CA ASP A 38 9.33 -18.63 -3.01
C ASP A 38 9.33 -17.18 -3.53
N ALA A 39 8.14 -16.60 -3.72
CA ALA A 39 7.96 -15.23 -4.16
C ALA A 39 8.61 -14.22 -3.19
N VAL A 40 8.47 -14.43 -1.88
CA VAL A 40 9.13 -13.58 -0.88
C VAL A 40 10.62 -13.87 -0.85
N PHE A 41 11.05 -15.13 -0.88
CA PHE A 41 12.46 -15.49 -0.64
C PHE A 41 13.41 -15.11 -1.79
N PHE A 42 12.96 -15.27 -3.03
CA PHE A 42 13.79 -15.05 -4.24
C PHE A 42 13.60 -13.66 -4.88
N ASN A 43 12.76 -12.79 -4.31
CA ASN A 43 12.61 -11.42 -4.79
C ASN A 43 13.82 -10.55 -4.40
N GLY A 44 14.87 -10.56 -5.23
CA GLY A 44 16.11 -9.82 -5.01
C GLY A 44 16.00 -8.29 -5.05
N THR A 45 14.79 -7.74 -5.22
CA THR A 45 14.55 -6.31 -5.44
C THR A 45 13.69 -5.62 -4.36
N THR A 46 13.25 -6.31 -3.31
CA THR A 46 12.37 -5.77 -2.24
C THR A 46 12.98 -4.66 -1.38
N MET A 47 14.29 -4.42 -1.42
CA MET A 47 14.90 -3.29 -0.71
C MET A 47 16.07 -2.71 -1.51
N GLY A 48 16.04 -1.39 -1.70
CA GLY A 48 17.18 -0.62 -2.20
C GLY A 48 18.24 -0.36 -1.13
N VAL A 49 19.41 0.16 -1.55
CA VAL A 49 20.55 0.45 -0.66
C VAL A 49 20.14 1.39 0.48
N ASP A 50 19.40 2.45 0.17
CA ASP A 50 18.99 3.45 1.17
C ASP A 50 18.03 2.84 2.20
N SER A 51 17.10 1.98 1.77
CA SER A 51 16.16 1.30 2.67
C SER A 51 16.89 0.34 3.60
N VAL A 52 17.86 -0.44 3.09
CA VAL A 52 18.69 -1.31 3.92
C VAL A 52 19.55 -0.48 4.88
N GLN A 53 20.12 0.63 4.42
CA GLN A 53 20.94 1.50 5.27
C GLN A 53 20.11 2.14 6.40
N ALA A 54 18.88 2.58 6.11
CA ALA A 54 17.95 3.11 7.10
C ALA A 54 17.53 2.04 8.11
N PHE A 55 17.25 0.82 7.64
CA PHE A 55 16.95 -0.33 8.49
C PHE A 55 18.11 -0.61 9.47
N LEU A 56 19.34 -0.71 8.95
CA LEU A 56 20.54 -0.91 9.77
C LEU A 56 20.76 0.23 10.78
N ALA A 57 20.49 1.48 10.38
CA ALA A 57 20.63 2.63 11.27
C ALA A 57 19.60 2.62 12.41
N SER A 58 18.36 2.22 12.12
CA SER A 58 17.27 2.12 13.10
C SER A 58 17.53 1.01 14.12
N HIS A 59 17.77 -0.21 13.63
CA HIS A 59 18.00 -1.39 14.48
C HIS A 59 19.33 -1.30 15.24
N GLY A 60 20.38 -0.79 14.60
CA GLY A 60 21.70 -0.60 15.17
C GLY A 60 21.88 0.72 15.92
N SER A 61 20.82 1.46 16.23
CA SER A 61 20.89 2.79 16.87
C SER A 61 21.59 2.77 18.22
N ASN A 62 21.47 1.66 18.96
CA ASN A 62 22.13 1.45 20.25
C ASN A 62 23.52 0.82 20.16
N CYS A 63 24.02 0.56 18.94
CA CYS A 63 25.33 -0.05 18.75
C CYS A 63 26.46 0.93 19.05
N SER A 64 27.51 0.43 19.71
CA SER A 64 28.77 1.14 19.95
C SER A 64 29.98 0.33 19.47
N THR A 65 31.09 1.01 19.18
CA THR A 65 32.36 0.38 18.76
C THR A 65 33.15 -0.26 19.90
N SER A 66 32.52 -0.48 21.06
CA SER A 66 33.16 -1.02 22.27
C SER A 66 33.66 -2.47 22.10
N GLY A 67 33.10 -3.21 21.15
CA GLY A 67 33.52 -4.58 20.79
C GLY A 67 34.72 -4.67 19.83
N GLY A 68 35.31 -3.52 19.43
CA GLY A 68 36.52 -3.48 18.61
C GLY A 68 36.27 -3.58 17.09
N SER A 69 35.03 -3.52 16.63
CA SER A 69 34.68 -3.37 15.21
C SER A 69 33.62 -2.28 15.02
N PRO A 70 33.50 -1.68 13.82
CA PRO A 70 32.42 -0.75 13.52
C PRO A 70 31.05 -1.39 13.71
N CYS A 71 30.03 -0.61 14.03
CA CYS A 71 28.64 -1.06 13.97
C CYS A 71 28.23 -1.35 12.53
N LEU A 72 27.30 -2.28 12.29
CA LEU A 72 26.96 -2.70 10.93
C LEU A 72 26.46 -1.53 10.06
N LYS A 73 25.72 -0.59 10.66
CA LYS A 73 25.27 0.66 10.04
C LYS A 73 26.41 1.58 9.58
N ASP A 74 27.59 1.50 10.20
CA ASP A 74 28.77 2.32 9.91
C ASP A 74 29.89 1.51 9.23
N PHE A 75 29.65 0.21 8.98
CA PHE A 75 30.65 -0.69 8.41
C PHE A 75 30.84 -0.44 6.92
N SER A 76 32.09 -0.44 6.48
CA SER A 76 32.45 -0.50 5.07
C SER A 76 33.68 -1.36 4.83
N GLN A 77 33.80 -1.90 3.62
CA GLN A 77 35.00 -2.63 3.19
C GLN A 77 35.18 -2.53 1.67
N ALA A 78 36.40 -2.74 1.19
CA ALA A 78 36.65 -2.99 -0.23
C ALA A 78 36.10 -4.37 -0.63
N THR A 79 35.50 -4.47 -1.81
CA THR A 79 34.98 -5.73 -2.36
C THR A 79 35.62 -6.01 -3.72
N ALA A 80 35.77 -7.29 -4.04
CA ALA A 80 36.26 -7.72 -5.35
C ALA A 80 35.09 -7.97 -6.30
N THR A 81 35.28 -7.67 -7.58
CA THR A 81 34.35 -8.11 -8.63
C THR A 81 34.35 -9.64 -8.70
N ARG A 82 33.15 -10.24 -8.68
CA ARG A 82 32.93 -11.67 -8.91
C ARG A 82 32.28 -11.85 -10.28
N ALA A 83 32.87 -12.68 -11.12
CA ALA A 83 32.25 -13.08 -12.38
C ALA A 83 30.93 -13.82 -12.13
N ALA A 84 30.01 -13.74 -13.10
CA ALA A 84 28.79 -14.55 -13.06
C ALA A 84 29.11 -16.05 -12.94
N THR A 85 28.28 -16.75 -12.18
CA THR A 85 28.29 -18.20 -12.02
C THR A 85 26.94 -18.77 -12.45
N SER A 86 26.75 -20.08 -12.32
CA SER A 86 25.43 -20.70 -12.48
C SER A 86 24.42 -20.25 -11.42
N TYR A 87 24.85 -19.61 -10.33
CA TYR A 87 24.02 -19.28 -9.17
C TYR A 87 23.76 -17.78 -9.03
N CYS A 88 24.75 -16.95 -9.34
CA CYS A 88 24.64 -15.50 -9.24
C CYS A 88 25.18 -14.81 -10.50
N LEU A 89 24.55 -13.71 -10.88
CA LEU A 89 25.05 -12.77 -11.88
C LEU A 89 26.37 -12.11 -11.41
N THR A 90 27.00 -11.38 -12.32
CA THR A 90 28.23 -10.63 -12.05
C THR A 90 28.01 -9.64 -10.92
N TYR A 91 28.82 -9.73 -9.88
CA TYR A 91 28.90 -8.71 -8.82
C TYR A 91 30.06 -7.78 -9.14
N ASN A 92 29.80 -6.51 -9.38
CA ASN A 92 30.85 -5.51 -9.64
C ASN A 92 31.31 -4.91 -8.30
N GLY A 93 32.53 -5.18 -7.87
CA GLY A 93 33.06 -4.66 -6.59
C GLY A 93 33.47 -3.20 -6.66
N LEU A 94 33.66 -2.56 -5.49
CA LEU A 94 34.15 -1.19 -5.35
C LEU A 94 35.25 -1.10 -4.30
N ALA A 95 36.03 -0.02 -4.36
CA ALA A 95 37.11 0.24 -3.41
C ALA A 95 36.62 0.44 -1.96
N SER A 96 35.36 0.80 -1.78
CA SER A 96 34.69 0.87 -0.48
C SER A 96 33.19 0.74 -0.68
N GLU A 97 32.58 -0.22 0.00
CA GLU A 97 31.14 -0.44 0.03
C GLU A 97 30.63 -0.54 1.46
N SER A 98 29.51 0.12 1.75
CA SER A 98 28.80 -0.07 3.01
C SER A 98 28.21 -1.47 3.12
N ALA A 99 27.87 -1.89 4.34
CA ALA A 99 27.13 -3.13 4.55
C ALA A 99 25.83 -3.17 3.73
N ALA A 100 25.10 -2.06 3.65
CA ALA A 100 23.87 -1.95 2.87
C ALA A 100 24.10 -2.16 1.37
N GLN A 101 25.15 -1.55 0.81
CA GLN A 101 25.51 -1.75 -0.60
C GLN A 101 25.87 -3.21 -0.89
N ILE A 102 26.62 -3.85 0.02
CA ILE A 102 26.98 -5.26 -0.10
C ILE A 102 25.74 -6.15 -0.08
N ILE A 103 24.85 -5.97 0.89
CA ILE A 103 23.62 -6.78 1.03
C ILE A 103 22.78 -6.66 -0.24
N VAL A 104 22.50 -5.44 -0.71
CA VAL A 104 21.61 -5.21 -1.87
C VAL A 104 22.24 -5.72 -3.17
N LYS A 105 23.53 -5.45 -3.40
CA LYS A 105 24.18 -5.93 -4.62
C LYS A 105 24.33 -7.44 -4.65
N VAL A 106 24.55 -8.09 -3.51
CA VAL A 106 24.54 -9.56 -3.42
C VAL A 106 23.12 -10.10 -3.66
N ALA A 107 22.11 -9.52 -3.01
CA ALA A 107 20.71 -9.87 -3.18
C ALA A 107 20.29 -9.84 -4.65
N GLN A 108 20.60 -8.75 -5.35
CA GLN A 108 20.33 -8.60 -6.78
C GLN A 108 21.13 -9.59 -7.63
N ALA A 109 22.44 -9.73 -7.36
CA ALA A 109 23.28 -10.65 -8.13
C ALA A 109 22.81 -12.10 -7.99
N CYS A 110 22.38 -12.52 -6.80
CA CYS A 110 21.98 -13.90 -6.52
C CYS A 110 20.46 -14.12 -6.51
N SER A 111 19.64 -13.11 -6.83
CA SER A 111 18.16 -13.19 -6.73
C SER A 111 17.69 -13.77 -5.38
N ILE A 112 18.16 -13.16 -4.29
CA ILE A 112 17.74 -13.48 -2.92
C ILE A 112 17.24 -12.19 -2.28
N ASN A 113 16.08 -12.25 -1.64
CA ASN A 113 15.49 -11.08 -1.01
C ASN A 113 16.43 -10.44 0.04
N PRO A 114 16.76 -9.13 -0.07
CA PRO A 114 17.56 -8.42 0.94
C PRO A 114 17.05 -8.59 2.38
N GLN A 115 15.73 -8.63 2.59
CA GLN A 115 15.07 -8.88 3.88
C GLN A 115 15.42 -10.26 4.43
N VAL A 116 15.51 -11.28 3.56
CA VAL A 116 15.97 -12.63 3.95
C VAL A 116 17.42 -12.56 4.43
N LEU A 117 18.30 -11.86 3.72
CA LEU A 117 19.70 -11.71 4.12
C LEU A 117 19.83 -10.97 5.46
N LEU A 118 19.03 -9.93 5.69
CA LEU A 118 18.99 -9.20 6.96
C LEU A 118 18.53 -10.09 8.12
N VAL A 119 17.44 -10.85 7.93
CA VAL A 119 16.96 -11.82 8.93
C VAL A 119 17.99 -12.89 9.22
N MET A 120 18.67 -13.39 8.18
CA MET A 120 19.72 -14.39 8.36
C MET A 120 20.92 -13.82 9.13
N LEU A 121 21.37 -12.59 8.85
CA LEU A 121 22.45 -11.94 9.61
C LEU A 121 22.13 -11.82 11.11
N GLN A 122 20.86 -11.53 11.43
CA GLN A 122 20.40 -11.50 12.81
C GLN A 122 20.31 -12.88 13.44
N LYS A 123 19.71 -13.83 12.73
CA LYS A 123 19.55 -15.20 13.21
C LYS A 123 20.89 -15.87 13.51
N GLU A 124 21.89 -15.67 12.64
CA GLU A 124 23.16 -16.39 12.71
C GLU A 124 24.19 -15.73 13.64
N GLN A 125 24.22 -14.40 13.73
CA GLN A 125 25.21 -13.69 14.56
C GLN A 125 24.63 -12.59 15.47
N GLY A 126 23.33 -12.34 15.43
CA GLY A 126 22.71 -11.21 16.14
C GLY A 126 23.22 -9.85 15.65
N LEU A 127 23.75 -9.79 14.42
CA LEU A 127 24.56 -8.65 13.95
C LEU A 127 23.72 -7.40 13.65
N ILE A 128 22.42 -7.53 13.39
CA ILE A 128 21.54 -6.41 13.08
C ILE A 128 21.24 -5.56 14.33
N ASP A 129 20.87 -6.21 15.43
CA ASP A 129 20.46 -5.55 16.69
C ASP A 129 21.61 -5.47 17.72
N ALA A 130 22.85 -5.80 17.33
CA ALA A 130 23.97 -5.86 18.24
C ALA A 130 24.25 -4.51 18.92
N SER A 131 24.37 -4.48 20.25
CA SER A 131 24.79 -3.29 21.01
C SER A 131 26.30 -3.03 20.94
N SER A 132 27.08 -4.05 20.57
CA SER A 132 28.49 -3.93 20.18
C SER A 132 28.86 -5.09 19.25
N THR A 133 29.78 -4.84 18.32
CA THR A 133 30.18 -5.82 17.31
C THR A 133 31.64 -6.24 17.49
N SER A 134 31.93 -7.51 17.18
CA SER A 134 33.28 -8.07 17.22
C SER A 134 33.77 -8.47 15.83
N SER A 135 35.09 -8.63 15.68
CA SER A 135 35.69 -9.08 14.42
C SER A 135 35.20 -10.46 13.99
N TYR A 136 34.85 -11.33 14.95
CA TYR A 136 34.28 -12.66 14.68
C TYR A 136 32.96 -12.56 13.92
N MET A 137 32.07 -11.64 14.33
CA MET A 137 30.75 -11.49 13.70
C MET A 137 30.86 -11.07 12.24
N TYR A 138 31.86 -10.24 11.87
CA TYR A 138 32.09 -9.89 10.46
C TYR A 138 32.81 -11.00 9.69
N ARG A 139 33.71 -11.72 10.36
CA ARG A 139 34.46 -12.84 9.76
C ARG A 139 33.52 -13.97 9.34
N SER A 140 32.50 -14.26 10.15
CA SER A 140 31.60 -15.41 10.03
C SER A 140 30.12 -15.00 10.08
N ALA A 141 29.77 -13.88 9.43
CA ALA A 141 28.48 -13.18 9.55
C ALA A 141 27.22 -14.02 9.34
N LEU A 142 27.30 -15.07 8.50
CA LEU A 142 26.19 -15.99 8.26
C LEU A 142 26.51 -17.42 8.69
N GLY A 143 27.67 -17.68 9.29
CA GLY A 143 28.12 -19.03 9.63
C GLY A 143 28.43 -19.91 8.41
N TYR A 144 28.53 -19.33 7.21
CA TYR A 144 28.83 -20.12 6.01
C TYR A 144 30.25 -20.69 6.07
N GLY A 145 30.37 -22.00 5.89
CA GLY A 145 31.64 -22.72 6.01
C GLY A 145 32.09 -22.94 7.47
N CYS A 146 31.20 -22.80 8.46
CA CYS A 146 31.48 -23.03 9.88
C CYS A 146 30.75 -24.29 10.40
N PRO A 147 31.33 -25.48 10.25
CA PRO A 147 30.74 -26.70 10.81
C PRO A 147 30.84 -26.72 12.34
N ASP A 148 29.84 -27.31 13.02
CA ASP A 148 29.79 -27.36 14.49
C ASP A 148 30.98 -28.12 15.14
N THR A 149 31.63 -29.01 14.40
CA THR A 149 32.69 -29.91 14.91
C THR A 149 34.10 -29.57 14.39
N ALA A 150 34.27 -28.48 13.64
CA ALA A 150 35.59 -28.08 13.13
C ALA A 150 35.71 -26.56 13.04
N ALA A 151 36.93 -26.08 12.77
CA ALA A 151 37.14 -24.66 12.53
C ALA A 151 36.43 -24.23 11.23
N CYS A 152 35.97 -22.98 11.21
CA CYS A 152 35.43 -22.38 10.00
C CYS A 152 36.48 -22.38 8.87
N ASP A 153 36.04 -22.66 7.65
CA ASP A 153 36.88 -22.58 6.46
C ASP A 153 37.24 -21.12 6.16
N SER A 154 38.55 -20.84 6.22
CA SER A 154 39.10 -19.50 6.03
C SER A 154 38.84 -18.90 4.64
N THR A 155 38.51 -19.74 3.65
CA THR A 155 38.17 -19.31 2.29
C THR A 155 36.98 -18.36 2.26
N TYR A 156 36.06 -18.50 3.22
CA TYR A 156 34.81 -17.73 3.26
C TYR A 156 34.84 -16.58 4.26
N TYR A 157 35.99 -16.27 4.85
CA TYR A 157 36.10 -15.21 5.84
C TYR A 157 35.83 -13.82 5.25
N GLY A 158 35.17 -12.98 6.06
CA GLY A 158 34.87 -11.58 5.79
C GLY A 158 33.43 -11.36 5.35
N PHE A 159 32.88 -10.19 5.69
CA PHE A 159 31.45 -9.93 5.59
C PHE A 159 30.92 -10.12 4.16
N PHE A 160 31.64 -9.64 3.14
CA PHE A 160 31.21 -9.79 1.74
C PHE A 160 31.21 -11.25 1.31
N ASN A 161 32.26 -12.00 1.65
CA ASN A 161 32.36 -13.41 1.30
C ASN A 161 31.27 -14.24 1.99
N GLN A 162 30.96 -13.94 3.26
CA GLN A 162 29.87 -14.60 3.99
C GLN A 162 28.51 -14.33 3.33
N VAL A 163 28.18 -13.07 3.05
CA VAL A 163 26.89 -12.68 2.44
C VAL A 163 26.76 -13.24 1.03
N TYR A 164 27.78 -13.10 0.18
CA TYR A 164 27.78 -13.65 -1.19
C TYR A 164 27.68 -15.18 -1.21
N SER A 165 28.47 -15.87 -0.38
CA SER A 165 28.52 -17.33 -0.40
C SER A 165 27.23 -17.95 0.12
N ALA A 166 26.62 -17.37 1.17
CA ALA A 166 25.31 -17.83 1.64
C ALA A 166 24.20 -17.62 0.59
N ALA A 167 24.15 -16.44 -0.05
CA ALA A 167 23.19 -16.17 -1.11
C ALA A 167 23.36 -17.10 -2.32
N SER A 168 24.61 -17.31 -2.76
CA SER A 168 24.94 -18.28 -3.81
C SER A 168 24.59 -19.72 -3.40
N GLN A 169 24.72 -20.06 -2.12
CA GLN A 169 24.39 -21.38 -1.62
C GLN A 169 22.88 -21.63 -1.64
N PHE A 170 22.05 -20.65 -1.31
CA PHE A 170 20.59 -20.75 -1.47
C PHE A 170 20.21 -21.02 -2.93
N GLN A 171 20.85 -20.33 -3.88
CA GLN A 171 20.66 -20.62 -5.30
C GLN A 171 21.15 -22.02 -5.70
N SER A 172 22.25 -22.50 -5.12
CA SER A 172 22.71 -23.88 -5.32
C SER A 172 21.75 -24.92 -4.78
N TYR A 173 21.11 -24.65 -3.63
CA TYR A 173 20.04 -25.49 -3.09
C TYR A 173 18.83 -25.55 -4.03
N THR A 174 18.40 -24.39 -4.54
CA THR A 174 17.29 -24.29 -5.51
C THR A 174 17.60 -25.04 -6.80
N LYS A 175 18.72 -24.71 -7.46
CA LYS A 175 19.05 -25.26 -8.80
C LYS A 175 19.42 -26.73 -8.77
N ASN A 176 19.82 -27.26 -7.61
CA ASN A 176 20.17 -28.67 -7.42
C ASN A 176 19.26 -29.35 -6.40
N SER A 177 17.99 -28.93 -6.29
CA SER A 177 17.05 -29.37 -5.24
C SER A 177 16.97 -30.89 -5.06
N SER A 178 17.00 -31.64 -6.15
CA SER A 178 16.96 -33.12 -6.12
C SER A 178 18.14 -33.79 -5.40
N SER A 179 19.26 -33.09 -5.24
CA SER A 179 20.50 -33.60 -4.63
C SER A 179 20.56 -33.40 -3.11
N TRP A 180 19.58 -32.72 -2.50
CA TRP A 180 19.60 -32.37 -1.07
C TRP A 180 18.67 -33.23 -0.22
N SER A 181 18.94 -33.33 1.08
CA SER A 181 18.19 -34.17 2.01
C SER A 181 16.76 -33.71 2.24
N TYR A 182 16.50 -32.40 2.19
CA TYR A 182 15.17 -31.82 2.29
C TYR A 182 14.78 -31.23 0.94
N GLN A 183 13.61 -31.64 0.46
CA GLN A 183 13.15 -31.28 -0.89
C GLN A 183 11.67 -30.86 -0.84
N PRO A 184 11.24 -29.87 -1.65
CA PRO A 184 9.84 -29.47 -1.72
C PRO A 184 8.97 -30.56 -2.38
N GLY A 185 7.65 -30.39 -2.25
CA GLY A 185 6.63 -31.22 -2.87
C GLY A 185 6.46 -32.60 -2.23
N ARG A 186 7.11 -32.87 -1.08
CA ARG A 186 7.05 -34.17 -0.39
C ARG A 186 7.08 -34.04 1.13
N VAL A 187 6.69 -35.11 1.80
CA VAL A 187 6.84 -35.25 3.24
C VAL A 187 8.30 -35.54 3.58
N ASN A 188 8.90 -34.69 4.39
CA ASN A 188 10.25 -34.84 4.93
C ASN A 188 10.13 -35.04 6.44
N ASN A 189 10.86 -35.99 7.01
CA ASN A 189 10.86 -36.18 8.46
C ASN A 189 11.96 -35.33 9.08
N ILE A 190 11.58 -34.22 9.71
CA ILE A 190 12.53 -33.19 10.18
C ILE A 190 12.71 -33.31 11.69
N LEU A 191 13.96 -33.30 12.15
CA LEU A 191 14.29 -33.39 13.57
C LEU A 191 13.87 -32.12 14.33
N TYR A 192 13.51 -32.28 15.61
CA TYR A 192 13.29 -31.14 16.51
C TYR A 192 14.59 -30.57 17.08
N ASN A 193 15.64 -31.38 17.14
CA ASN A 193 16.91 -31.04 17.78
C ASN A 193 18.06 -31.92 17.24
N PRO A 194 19.33 -31.47 17.28
CA PRO A 194 20.49 -32.34 17.03
C PRO A 194 20.50 -33.61 17.88
N ASN A 195 20.00 -33.52 19.12
CA ASN A 195 19.77 -34.69 19.95
C ASN A 195 18.59 -35.50 19.40
N THR A 196 18.87 -36.63 18.77
CA THR A 196 17.87 -37.50 18.15
C THR A 196 16.85 -38.07 19.13
N SER A 197 17.11 -38.07 20.45
CA SER A 197 16.12 -38.49 21.46
C SER A 197 14.92 -37.54 21.53
N CYS A 198 15.06 -36.31 21.04
CA CYS A 198 13.96 -35.34 20.93
C CYS A 198 12.97 -35.68 19.81
N GLY A 199 13.31 -36.63 18.94
CA GLY A 199 12.46 -37.09 17.86
C GLY A 199 12.39 -36.13 16.67
N SER A 200 11.41 -36.41 15.81
CA SER A 200 11.15 -35.73 14.54
C SER A 200 9.66 -35.78 14.25
N ALA A 201 9.21 -34.95 13.31
CA ALA A 201 7.86 -35.04 12.76
C ALA A 201 7.85 -34.90 11.24
N PRO A 202 6.86 -35.52 10.57
CA PRO A 202 6.66 -35.35 9.14
C PRO A 202 6.20 -33.93 8.82
N VAL A 203 6.91 -33.28 7.90
CA VAL A 203 6.60 -31.95 7.37
C VAL A 203 6.47 -32.06 5.85
N TYR A 204 5.31 -31.73 5.32
CA TYR A 204 5.17 -31.55 3.87
C TYR A 204 5.74 -30.19 3.48
N ILE A 205 6.94 -30.18 2.88
CA ILE A 205 7.59 -28.93 2.47
C ILE A 205 6.94 -28.46 1.18
N GLN A 206 6.27 -27.31 1.22
CA GLN A 206 5.39 -26.83 0.16
C GLN A 206 6.13 -26.11 -0.97
N ASN A 207 7.30 -25.51 -0.68
CA ASN A 207 8.04 -24.67 -1.61
C ASN A 207 9.56 -24.75 -1.42
N GLN A 208 10.31 -24.26 -2.41
CA GLN A 208 11.76 -24.41 -2.47
C GLN A 208 12.48 -23.56 -1.42
N ALA A 209 11.98 -22.36 -1.12
CA ALA A 209 12.54 -21.47 -0.13
C ALA A 209 12.50 -22.07 1.29
N THR A 210 11.40 -22.73 1.64
CA THR A 210 11.28 -23.47 2.90
C THR A 210 12.24 -24.66 2.93
N ALA A 211 12.41 -25.38 1.82
CA ALA A 211 13.42 -26.43 1.72
C ALA A 211 14.84 -25.87 1.94
N ASN A 212 15.16 -24.74 1.33
CA ASN A 212 16.45 -24.06 1.49
C ASN A 212 16.75 -23.71 2.96
N LEU A 213 15.75 -23.22 3.70
CA LEU A 213 15.90 -22.93 5.13
C LEU A 213 16.16 -24.19 5.96
N TYR A 214 15.50 -25.31 5.65
CA TYR A 214 15.80 -26.58 6.32
C TYR A 214 17.15 -27.18 5.94
N ILE A 215 17.61 -27.01 4.69
CA ILE A 215 18.97 -27.43 4.31
C ILE A 215 20.01 -26.59 5.08
N TYR A 216 19.76 -25.28 5.23
CA TYR A 216 20.64 -24.38 5.98
C TYR A 216 20.60 -24.63 7.50
N THR A 217 19.42 -24.91 8.05
CA THR A 217 19.19 -25.13 9.48
C THR A 217 18.25 -26.32 9.66
N PRO A 218 18.78 -27.53 9.89
CA PRO A 218 18.06 -28.79 9.69
C PRO A 218 17.14 -29.21 10.84
N TYR A 219 16.47 -28.24 11.47
CA TYR A 219 15.58 -28.49 12.61
C TYR A 219 14.27 -27.68 12.51
N GLN A 220 13.15 -28.32 12.87
CA GLN A 220 11.87 -27.66 13.04
C GLN A 220 11.64 -27.30 14.52
N PRO A 221 10.93 -26.21 14.84
CA PRO A 221 10.59 -25.91 16.23
C PRO A 221 9.60 -26.93 16.79
N ASN A 222 9.75 -27.26 18.08
CA ASN A 222 8.75 -28.05 18.80
C ASN A 222 7.67 -27.15 19.41
N ALA A 223 6.63 -27.75 19.99
CA ALA A 223 5.52 -27.00 20.60
C ALA A 223 5.97 -26.01 21.68
N ALA A 224 6.98 -26.37 22.49
CA ALA A 224 7.54 -25.47 23.52
C ALA A 224 8.20 -24.22 22.91
N ALA A 225 8.93 -24.36 21.80
CA ALA A 225 9.54 -23.24 21.07
C ALA A 225 8.49 -22.30 20.45
N LEU A 226 7.38 -22.86 19.95
CA LEU A 226 6.28 -22.09 19.38
C LEU A 226 5.39 -21.40 20.43
N ALA A 227 5.25 -21.99 21.62
CA ALA A 227 4.49 -21.40 22.72
C ALA A 227 5.14 -20.14 23.31
N ASN A 228 6.45 -19.97 23.14
CA ASN A 228 7.20 -18.84 23.64
C ASN A 228 8.02 -18.22 22.50
N LEU A 229 7.49 -17.28 21.72
CA LEU A 229 8.13 -16.74 20.51
C LEU A 229 9.24 -15.68 20.74
N SER A 230 9.37 -15.16 21.96
CA SER A 230 10.43 -14.20 22.33
C SER A 230 11.47 -14.76 23.30
N GLY A 231 11.24 -15.96 23.85
CA GLY A 231 12.11 -16.58 24.84
C GLY A 231 12.55 -17.99 24.46
N SER A 232 12.97 -18.74 25.49
CA SER A 232 13.41 -20.14 25.38
C SER A 232 12.25 -21.11 25.55
N GLY A 233 12.34 -22.25 24.88
CA GLY A 233 11.49 -23.42 25.09
C GLY A 233 12.17 -24.45 26.02
N ASP A 234 12.00 -25.73 25.73
CA ASP A 234 12.56 -26.84 26.51
C ASP A 234 13.89 -27.37 25.93
N GLY A 235 14.44 -28.45 26.51
CA GLY A 235 15.69 -29.07 26.07
C GLY A 235 15.65 -29.66 24.65
N CYS A 236 14.47 -29.76 24.04
CA CYS A 236 14.28 -30.24 22.67
C CYS A 236 13.90 -29.13 21.69
N SER A 237 13.85 -27.88 22.14
CA SER A 237 13.53 -26.74 21.29
C SER A 237 14.69 -26.38 20.37
N ALA A 238 14.39 -26.26 19.08
CA ALA A 238 15.25 -25.59 18.10
C ALA A 238 14.65 -24.25 17.68
N TYR A 239 15.52 -23.24 17.53
CA TYR A 239 15.09 -21.85 17.36
C TYR A 239 15.35 -21.30 15.97
N GLY A 240 16.25 -21.86 15.17
CA GLY A 240 16.72 -21.18 13.95
C GLY A 240 15.60 -20.84 12.95
N ASN A 241 14.84 -21.82 12.49
CA ASN A 241 13.73 -21.58 11.55
C ASN A 241 12.56 -20.81 12.18
N ARG A 242 12.31 -21.01 13.48
CA ARG A 242 11.35 -20.20 14.24
C ARG A 242 11.80 -18.73 14.34
N ASN A 243 13.07 -18.47 14.60
CA ASN A 243 13.65 -17.13 14.70
C ASN A 243 13.63 -16.43 13.35
N PHE A 244 13.97 -17.15 12.27
CA PHE A 244 13.80 -16.64 10.92
C PHE A 244 12.38 -16.10 10.71
N TRP A 245 11.39 -16.96 10.97
CA TRP A 245 9.98 -16.61 10.79
C TRP A 245 9.53 -15.45 11.71
N VAL A 246 9.95 -15.45 12.98
CA VAL A 246 9.62 -14.39 13.94
C VAL A 246 10.22 -13.05 13.51
N TYR A 247 11.52 -13.01 13.19
CA TYR A 247 12.19 -11.77 12.77
C TYR A 247 11.60 -11.24 11.47
N PHE A 248 11.33 -12.11 10.49
CA PHE A 248 10.72 -11.69 9.23
C PHE A 248 9.33 -11.07 9.47
N ASN A 249 8.46 -11.73 10.25
CA ASN A 249 7.14 -11.19 10.60
C ASN A 249 7.22 -9.83 11.30
N ASN A 250 8.11 -9.71 12.27
CA ASN A 250 8.22 -8.49 13.08
C ASN A 250 8.80 -7.31 12.29
N TRP A 251 9.66 -7.57 11.30
CA TRP A 251 10.37 -6.51 10.58
C TRP A 251 9.72 -6.16 9.25
N PHE A 252 9.17 -7.15 8.55
CA PHE A 252 8.76 -7.04 7.16
C PHE A 252 7.34 -7.57 6.89
N GLY A 253 6.64 -8.06 7.92
CA GLY A 253 5.31 -8.67 7.77
C GLY A 253 5.38 -10.15 7.36
N SER A 254 4.25 -10.72 6.93
CA SER A 254 4.17 -12.17 6.71
C SER A 254 5.20 -12.67 5.68
N PRO A 255 6.06 -13.65 6.03
CA PRO A 255 7.03 -14.24 5.10
C PRO A 255 6.37 -15.11 4.02
N THR A 256 5.07 -15.36 4.14
CA THR A 256 4.25 -16.02 3.11
C THR A 256 3.34 -15.03 2.37
N GLY A 257 3.58 -13.72 2.55
CA GLY A 257 2.90 -12.64 1.86
C GLY A 257 2.83 -12.89 0.36
N GLY A 258 1.60 -13.02 -0.13
CA GLY A 258 1.26 -13.38 -1.50
C GLY A 258 0.39 -14.63 -1.61
N GLY A 259 0.38 -15.50 -0.60
CA GLY A 259 -0.66 -16.51 -0.36
C GLY A 259 -0.91 -17.57 -1.45
N LEU A 260 -0.37 -17.40 -2.65
CA LEU A 260 -0.34 -18.39 -3.72
C LEU A 260 0.66 -19.49 -3.34
N LEU A 261 0.21 -20.73 -3.40
CA LEU A 261 1.01 -21.94 -3.30
C LEU A 261 1.58 -22.30 -4.68
N SER A 262 2.83 -22.74 -4.69
CA SER A 262 3.60 -23.13 -5.87
C SER A 262 3.44 -22.18 -7.08
N PRO A 263 3.69 -20.87 -6.92
CA PRO A 263 3.48 -19.88 -7.99
C PRO A 263 4.33 -20.08 -9.26
N SER A 264 5.53 -20.65 -9.13
CA SER A 264 6.45 -21.01 -10.22
C SER A 264 6.44 -22.51 -10.54
N PHE A 265 5.55 -23.28 -9.91
CA PHE A 265 5.37 -24.72 -10.15
C PHE A 265 6.58 -25.65 -9.91
N GLU A 266 7.69 -25.14 -9.36
CA GLU A 266 8.90 -25.89 -9.00
C GLU A 266 8.64 -27.07 -8.04
N GLY A 267 7.64 -26.92 -7.16
CA GLY A 267 7.19 -27.93 -6.19
C GLY A 267 5.96 -28.72 -6.64
N GLY A 268 5.54 -28.57 -7.90
CA GLY A 268 4.26 -29.08 -8.41
C GLY A 268 3.17 -28.02 -8.44
N ALA A 269 1.91 -28.45 -8.53
CA ALA A 269 0.75 -27.55 -8.70
C ALA A 269 -0.14 -27.48 -7.46
N VAL A 270 0.45 -27.53 -6.26
CA VAL A 270 -0.31 -27.46 -5.01
C VAL A 270 -1.08 -26.14 -4.97
N GLY A 271 -2.34 -26.18 -4.55
CA GLY A 271 -3.23 -25.02 -4.52
C GLY A 271 -3.88 -24.65 -5.86
N TRP A 272 -3.36 -25.14 -6.98
CA TRP A 272 -3.92 -24.91 -8.32
C TRP A 272 -4.86 -26.04 -8.74
N ALA A 273 -6.13 -25.71 -8.96
CA ALA A 273 -7.16 -26.67 -9.34
C ALA A 273 -8.04 -26.11 -10.47
N PRO A 274 -8.86 -26.94 -11.13
CA PRO A 274 -9.84 -26.42 -12.06
C PRO A 274 -10.82 -25.47 -11.36
N GLY A 275 -10.93 -24.24 -11.87
CA GLY A 275 -11.81 -23.22 -11.29
C GLY A 275 -13.28 -23.46 -11.63
N ASN A 276 -13.56 -23.93 -12.85
CA ASN A 276 -14.91 -24.27 -13.29
C ASN A 276 -14.97 -25.52 -14.20
N GLY A 277 -14.94 -26.71 -13.61
CA GLY A 277 -15.10 -27.98 -14.32
C GLY A 277 -13.82 -28.47 -14.99
N PHE A 278 -13.89 -29.51 -15.81
CA PHE A 278 -12.69 -30.25 -16.21
C PHE A 278 -11.73 -29.47 -17.11
N VAL A 279 -10.44 -29.56 -16.79
CA VAL A 279 -9.30 -29.18 -17.62
C VAL A 279 -8.20 -30.21 -17.45
N ASN A 280 -7.44 -30.45 -18.51
CA ASN A 280 -6.22 -31.24 -18.45
C ASN A 280 -5.09 -30.37 -17.89
N ARG A 281 -4.24 -30.95 -17.04
CA ARG A 281 -3.20 -30.23 -16.31
C ARG A 281 -1.97 -31.09 -16.06
N VAL A 282 -0.80 -30.50 -16.21
CA VAL A 282 0.48 -31.16 -15.91
C VAL A 282 1.56 -30.10 -15.63
N THR A 283 2.50 -30.41 -14.74
CA THR A 283 3.72 -29.61 -14.53
C THR A 283 4.87 -30.23 -15.32
N TYR A 284 5.55 -29.44 -16.14
CA TYR A 284 6.72 -29.87 -16.91
C TYR A 284 8.00 -29.34 -16.28
N ASN A 285 9.07 -30.15 -16.30
CA ASN A 285 10.43 -29.74 -15.95
C ASN A 285 11.23 -29.53 -17.24
N ASP A 286 11.35 -28.28 -17.67
CA ASP A 286 12.19 -27.88 -18.79
C ASP A 286 12.62 -26.41 -18.62
N ALA A 287 13.81 -26.22 -18.04
CA ALA A 287 14.42 -24.91 -17.82
C ALA A 287 14.71 -24.12 -19.11
N SER A 288 14.66 -24.74 -20.29
CA SER A 288 14.80 -24.02 -21.56
C SER A 288 13.51 -23.31 -21.99
N ILE A 289 12.39 -23.67 -21.38
CA ILE A 289 11.05 -23.15 -21.67
C ILE A 289 10.50 -22.33 -20.51
N ALA A 290 10.73 -22.76 -19.26
CA ALA A 290 10.22 -22.09 -18.06
C ALA A 290 10.57 -20.58 -18.04
N GLU A 291 9.67 -19.75 -17.54
CA GLU A 291 9.92 -18.32 -17.37
C GLU A 291 10.81 -18.08 -16.14
N ASP A 292 10.54 -18.80 -15.05
CA ASP A 292 11.38 -18.81 -13.86
C ASP A 292 11.74 -20.25 -13.48
N GLY A 293 12.95 -20.45 -12.96
CA GLY A 293 13.40 -21.78 -12.53
C GLY A 293 13.52 -22.83 -13.64
N SER A 294 12.89 -23.99 -13.44
CA SER A 294 12.93 -25.17 -14.29
C SER A 294 11.55 -25.76 -14.58
N TRP A 295 10.49 -25.36 -13.87
CA TRP A 295 9.17 -25.92 -14.02
C TRP A 295 8.14 -24.90 -14.48
N PHE A 296 7.12 -25.37 -15.21
CA PHE A 296 5.96 -24.56 -15.56
C PHE A 296 4.72 -25.44 -15.64
N TYR A 297 3.54 -24.81 -15.58
CA TYR A 297 2.26 -25.51 -15.62
C TYR A 297 1.64 -25.44 -17.01
N ALA A 298 1.27 -26.58 -17.57
CA ALA A 298 0.60 -26.69 -18.85
C ALA A 298 -0.85 -27.14 -18.68
N SER A 299 -1.76 -26.41 -19.32
CA SER A 299 -3.19 -26.67 -19.24
C SER A 299 -3.86 -26.59 -20.60
N ASN A 300 -4.82 -27.46 -20.85
CA ASN A 300 -5.72 -27.37 -22.00
C ASN A 300 -7.10 -27.93 -21.67
N THR A 301 -8.08 -27.64 -22.53
CA THR A 301 -9.47 -28.00 -22.29
C THR A 301 -10.20 -28.31 -23.59
N PRO A 302 -11.09 -29.32 -23.62
CA PRO A 302 -11.98 -29.56 -24.75
C PRO A 302 -13.18 -28.59 -24.78
N VAL A 303 -13.39 -27.80 -23.72
CA VAL A 303 -14.52 -26.87 -23.58
C VAL A 303 -13.99 -25.46 -23.35
N ALA A 304 -14.37 -24.52 -24.22
CA ALA A 304 -14.02 -23.11 -24.08
C ALA A 304 -14.64 -22.51 -22.80
N GLY A 305 -13.92 -21.59 -22.16
CA GLY A 305 -14.31 -20.93 -20.92
C GLY A 305 -14.02 -21.76 -19.66
N ARG A 306 -13.27 -22.87 -19.76
CA ARG A 306 -12.81 -23.62 -18.59
C ARG A 306 -11.55 -23.00 -17.99
N SER A 307 -11.36 -23.13 -16.68
CA SER A 307 -10.32 -22.40 -15.97
C SER A 307 -9.48 -23.25 -15.04
N ILE A 308 -8.31 -22.70 -14.70
CA ILE A 308 -7.49 -23.07 -13.55
C ILE A 308 -7.52 -21.91 -12.56
N ALA A 309 -7.63 -22.22 -11.27
CA ALA A 309 -7.74 -21.23 -10.22
C ALA A 309 -6.94 -21.64 -8.99
N GLN A 310 -6.59 -20.64 -8.18
CA GLN A 310 -6.14 -20.82 -6.81
C GLN A 310 -6.84 -19.80 -5.91
N ASP A 311 -7.40 -20.30 -4.81
CA ASP A 311 -7.99 -19.52 -3.74
C ASP A 311 -6.95 -19.20 -2.67
N VAL A 312 -6.83 -17.93 -2.31
CA VAL A 312 -5.99 -17.44 -1.23
C VAL A 312 -6.90 -16.95 -0.10
N GLN A 313 -6.78 -17.59 1.07
CA GLN A 313 -7.50 -17.17 2.27
C GLN A 313 -6.84 -15.91 2.82
N TYR A 314 -7.47 -14.76 2.57
CA TYR A 314 -6.99 -13.46 3.01
C TYR A 314 -8.21 -12.53 3.24
N PRO A 315 -8.38 -11.97 4.45
CA PRO A 315 -9.48 -11.05 4.73
C PRO A 315 -9.21 -9.68 4.08
N LEU A 316 -9.77 -9.45 2.89
CA LEU A 316 -9.63 -8.18 2.17
C LEU A 316 -10.73 -7.20 2.59
N THR A 317 -10.40 -6.21 3.40
CA THR A 317 -11.35 -5.18 3.87
C THR A 317 -11.63 -4.10 2.82
N VAL A 318 -12.78 -3.45 2.90
CA VAL A 318 -13.12 -2.30 2.03
C VAL A 318 -12.05 -1.21 2.15
N GLY A 319 -11.60 -0.70 1.00
CA GLY A 319 -10.51 0.29 0.90
C GLY A 319 -9.12 -0.33 0.73
N ASN A 320 -8.97 -1.65 0.92
CA ASN A 320 -7.77 -2.38 0.53
C ASN A 320 -7.91 -2.97 -0.88
N GLN A 321 -6.82 -3.49 -1.40
CA GLN A 321 -6.74 -4.10 -2.72
C GLN A 321 -5.76 -5.26 -2.74
N VAL A 322 -5.94 -6.11 -3.74
CA VAL A 322 -5.01 -7.16 -4.13
C VAL A 322 -4.52 -6.91 -5.55
N THR A 323 -3.21 -7.07 -5.77
CA THR A 323 -2.62 -7.23 -7.11
C THR A 323 -2.28 -8.68 -7.30
N ALA A 324 -2.53 -9.22 -8.49
CA ALA A 324 -2.00 -10.50 -8.89
C ALA A 324 -1.37 -10.41 -10.27
N SER A 325 -0.27 -11.12 -10.49
CA SER A 325 0.33 -11.27 -11.80
C SER A 325 0.55 -12.75 -12.14
N ILE A 326 0.60 -13.04 -13.43
CA ILE A 326 0.92 -14.38 -13.94
C ILE A 326 1.53 -14.28 -15.33
N TRP A 327 2.55 -15.10 -15.61
CA TRP A 327 3.12 -15.22 -16.94
C TRP A 327 2.39 -16.31 -17.71
N LEU A 328 2.03 -15.99 -18.95
CA LEU A 328 1.31 -16.87 -19.86
C LEU A 328 2.01 -16.95 -21.20
N ARG A 329 2.02 -18.14 -21.81
CA ARG A 329 2.39 -18.34 -23.22
C ARG A 329 1.63 -19.49 -23.84
N SER A 330 1.56 -19.51 -25.16
CA SER A 330 1.17 -20.68 -25.92
C SER A 330 2.33 -21.68 -25.98
N SER A 331 2.02 -22.97 -26.03
CA SER A 331 2.99 -24.03 -26.25
C SER A 331 3.64 -23.97 -27.64
N THR A 332 3.05 -23.22 -28.57
CA THR A 332 3.53 -23.04 -29.95
C THR A 332 3.56 -21.56 -30.33
N SER A 333 3.99 -21.24 -31.55
CA SER A 333 3.87 -19.88 -32.09
C SER A 333 2.42 -19.47 -32.42
N GLN A 334 1.46 -20.41 -32.44
CA GLN A 334 0.05 -20.09 -32.66
C GLN A 334 -0.53 -19.36 -31.45
N SER A 335 -1.43 -18.41 -31.72
CA SER A 335 -2.09 -17.66 -30.66
C SER A 335 -3.01 -18.56 -29.83
N PHE A 336 -2.99 -18.36 -28.51
CA PHE A 336 -3.91 -18.94 -27.55
C PHE A 336 -4.62 -17.81 -26.81
N SER A 337 -5.95 -17.82 -26.84
CA SER A 337 -6.78 -16.78 -26.21
C SER A 337 -7.51 -17.24 -24.96
N GLY A 338 -7.72 -16.29 -24.05
CA GLY A 338 -8.40 -16.51 -22.78
C GLY A 338 -8.56 -15.22 -21.98
N ARG A 339 -8.81 -15.36 -20.68
CA ARG A 339 -8.81 -14.23 -19.75
C ARG A 339 -8.22 -14.64 -18.41
N VAL A 340 -7.51 -13.72 -17.77
CA VAL A 340 -7.15 -13.81 -16.35
C VAL A 340 -8.18 -13.01 -15.56
N ALA A 341 -8.60 -13.51 -14.41
CA ALA A 341 -9.52 -12.86 -13.50
C ALA A 341 -8.98 -12.90 -12.07
N LEU A 342 -9.24 -11.83 -11.33
CA LEU A 342 -8.95 -11.73 -9.90
C LEU A 342 -10.26 -11.42 -9.18
N TRP A 343 -10.68 -12.33 -8.31
CA TRP A 343 -11.97 -12.26 -7.62
C TRP A 343 -11.80 -11.96 -6.14
N GLY A 344 -12.73 -11.19 -5.59
CA GLY A 344 -13.02 -11.08 -4.16
C GLY A 344 -14.19 -12.00 -3.83
N ILE A 345 -13.99 -12.88 -2.86
CA ILE A 345 -14.94 -13.92 -2.46
C ILE A 345 -15.31 -13.75 -0.99
N GLY A 346 -16.62 -13.69 -0.73
CA GLY A 346 -17.21 -13.39 0.58
C GLY A 346 -17.83 -11.99 0.57
N GLY A 347 -19.11 -11.86 0.88
CA GLY A 347 -19.85 -10.61 0.64
C GLY A 347 -20.36 -10.48 -0.80
N SER A 348 -20.41 -9.26 -1.32
CA SER A 348 -20.77 -8.96 -2.70
C SER A 348 -19.62 -9.29 -3.63
N THR A 349 -19.84 -10.10 -4.66
CA THR A 349 -18.77 -10.50 -5.59
C THR A 349 -18.19 -9.27 -6.32
N GLU A 350 -16.88 -9.10 -6.21
CA GLU A 350 -16.11 -8.11 -6.98
C GLU A 350 -15.07 -8.85 -7.83
N VAL A 351 -14.89 -8.42 -9.07
CA VAL A 351 -13.96 -9.06 -10.01
C VAL A 351 -13.34 -8.04 -10.95
N THR A 352 -12.06 -8.21 -11.21
CA THR A 352 -11.38 -7.59 -12.35
C THR A 352 -10.93 -8.70 -13.31
N SER A 353 -10.94 -8.44 -14.61
CA SER A 353 -10.47 -9.42 -15.58
C SER A 353 -9.81 -8.75 -16.78
N GLN A 354 -8.83 -9.44 -17.36
CA GLN A 354 -8.12 -9.01 -18.55
C GLN A 354 -8.10 -10.15 -19.57
N SER A 355 -8.59 -9.89 -20.77
CA SER A 355 -8.47 -10.84 -21.89
C SER A 355 -7.04 -10.86 -22.43
N PHE A 356 -6.59 -12.02 -22.90
CA PHE A 356 -5.27 -12.19 -23.50
C PHE A 356 -5.32 -12.97 -24.81
N ALA A 357 -4.29 -12.76 -25.63
CA ALA A 357 -3.97 -13.57 -26.79
C ALA A 357 -2.45 -13.71 -26.85
N VAL A 358 -1.92 -14.82 -26.32
CA VAL A 358 -0.47 -15.06 -26.20
C VAL A 358 0.04 -15.97 -27.31
N THR A 359 1.32 -15.86 -27.64
CA THR A 359 2.00 -16.75 -28.62
C THR A 359 3.11 -17.53 -27.92
N GLY A 360 4.13 -17.99 -28.64
CA GLY A 360 5.22 -18.80 -28.07
C GLY A 360 6.19 -18.05 -27.14
N SER A 361 5.93 -16.78 -26.86
CA SER A 361 6.71 -15.95 -25.94
C SER A 361 5.93 -15.69 -24.66
N TRP A 362 6.62 -15.74 -23.52
CA TRP A 362 6.05 -15.39 -22.22
C TRP A 362 5.62 -13.93 -22.17
N GLN A 363 4.43 -13.70 -21.65
CA GLN A 363 3.88 -12.38 -21.40
C GLN A 363 3.26 -12.35 -20.01
N GLN A 364 3.60 -11.33 -19.23
CA GLN A 364 3.00 -11.12 -17.91
C GLN A 364 1.66 -10.40 -18.02
N PHE A 365 0.70 -10.83 -17.22
CA PHE A 365 -0.60 -10.17 -17.03
C PHE A 365 -0.73 -9.78 -15.57
N THR A 366 -1.06 -8.53 -15.30
CA THR A 366 -1.17 -7.97 -13.94
C THR A 366 -2.54 -7.36 -13.74
N LEU A 367 -3.24 -7.81 -12.70
CA LEU A 367 -4.61 -7.43 -12.37
C LEU A 367 -4.64 -6.82 -10.99
N ARG A 368 -5.48 -5.81 -10.82
CA ARG A 368 -5.72 -5.15 -9.53
C ARG A 368 -7.19 -5.21 -9.19
N LEU A 369 -7.52 -5.70 -8.00
CA LEU A 369 -8.86 -5.72 -7.46
C LEU A 369 -8.91 -4.91 -6.17
N PRO A 370 -9.42 -3.67 -6.22
CA PRO A 370 -9.77 -2.95 -5.00
C PRO A 370 -11.12 -3.44 -4.46
N ALA A 371 -11.17 -3.71 -3.16
CA ALA A 371 -12.42 -4.01 -2.47
C ALA A 371 -13.18 -2.71 -2.19
N ARG A 372 -14.31 -2.51 -2.87
CA ARG A 372 -15.12 -1.28 -2.79
C ARG A 372 -16.52 -1.56 -2.26
N ALA A 373 -17.14 -2.66 -2.68
CA ALA A 373 -18.53 -2.98 -2.34
C ALA A 373 -18.65 -3.64 -0.96
N SER A 374 -17.75 -4.56 -0.62
CA SER A 374 -17.76 -5.26 0.67
C SER A 374 -16.39 -5.82 1.03
N ALA A 375 -16.22 -6.24 2.28
CA ALA A 375 -15.06 -7.03 2.68
C ALA A 375 -15.20 -8.47 2.18
N HIS A 376 -14.07 -9.11 1.84
CA HIS A 376 -13.99 -10.48 1.31
C HIS A 376 -13.21 -11.37 2.27
N SER A 377 -13.60 -12.64 2.39
CA SER A 377 -12.89 -13.63 3.21
C SER A 377 -11.71 -14.27 2.48
N SER A 378 -11.72 -14.26 1.14
CA SER A 378 -10.68 -14.83 0.30
C SER A 378 -10.60 -14.13 -1.05
N VAL A 379 -9.47 -14.26 -1.72
CA VAL A 379 -9.27 -13.79 -3.10
C VAL A 379 -8.92 -14.97 -4.01
N ARG A 380 -9.26 -14.90 -5.29
CA ARG A 380 -8.99 -15.96 -6.28
C ARG A 380 -8.30 -15.40 -7.50
N LEU A 381 -7.12 -15.95 -7.83
CA LEU A 381 -6.52 -15.79 -9.15
C LEU A 381 -7.01 -16.93 -10.04
N GLU A 382 -7.59 -16.60 -11.20
CA GLU A 382 -8.18 -17.58 -12.10
C GLU A 382 -7.84 -17.29 -13.56
N VAL A 383 -7.43 -18.31 -14.30
CA VAL A 383 -7.07 -18.23 -15.72
C VAL A 383 -8.05 -19.08 -16.52
N TYR A 384 -8.85 -18.42 -17.34
CA TYR A 384 -9.81 -19.03 -18.24
C TYR A 384 -9.16 -19.25 -19.62
N MET A 385 -9.38 -20.44 -20.17
CA MET A 385 -9.02 -20.79 -21.54
C MET A 385 -10.27 -20.66 -22.41
N ASP A 386 -10.34 -19.62 -23.23
CA ASP A 386 -11.47 -19.38 -24.14
C ASP A 386 -11.28 -20.09 -25.50
N GLN A 387 -10.11 -20.70 -25.70
CA GLN A 387 -9.78 -21.53 -26.85
C GLN A 387 -9.51 -22.99 -26.43
N THR A 388 -9.90 -23.94 -27.29
CA THR A 388 -9.75 -25.39 -27.04
C THR A 388 -8.59 -26.02 -27.79
N ALA A 389 -8.12 -25.38 -28.86
CA ALA A 389 -6.97 -25.83 -29.65
C ALA A 389 -5.67 -25.25 -29.11
N GLY A 390 -4.73 -26.11 -28.71
CA GLY A 390 -3.42 -25.73 -28.19
C GLY A 390 -3.27 -26.05 -26.70
N THR A 391 -2.16 -25.62 -26.11
CA THR A 391 -1.90 -25.75 -24.67
C THR A 391 -1.36 -24.43 -24.16
N LEU A 392 -1.96 -23.95 -23.08
CA LEU A 392 -1.54 -22.74 -22.38
C LEU A 392 -0.51 -23.12 -21.33
N TYR A 393 0.61 -22.43 -21.29
CA TYR A 393 1.59 -22.51 -20.23
C TYR A 393 1.42 -21.33 -19.28
N LEU A 394 1.58 -21.61 -17.99
CA LEU A 394 1.47 -20.68 -16.88
C LEU A 394 2.72 -20.81 -16.03
N ASP A 395 3.27 -19.70 -15.59
CA ASP A 395 4.45 -19.67 -14.72
C ASP A 395 4.53 -18.38 -13.90
N ASN A 396 5.37 -18.40 -12.87
CA ASN A 396 5.81 -17.27 -12.06
C ASN A 396 4.67 -16.31 -11.66
N ALA A 397 3.61 -16.88 -11.08
CA ALA A 397 2.50 -16.10 -10.56
C ALA A 397 2.91 -15.33 -9.31
N ALA A 398 2.37 -14.13 -9.11
CA ALA A 398 2.56 -13.39 -7.87
C ALA A 398 1.24 -12.81 -7.39
N MET A 399 1.15 -12.52 -6.10
CA MET A 399 0.04 -11.79 -5.53
C MET A 399 0.56 -10.95 -4.38
N SER A 400 0.04 -9.74 -4.24
CA SER A 400 0.42 -8.77 -3.21
C SER A 400 -0.80 -7.99 -2.75
N PHE A 401 -0.74 -7.42 -1.56
CA PHE A 401 -1.87 -6.77 -0.92
C PHE A 401 -1.46 -5.38 -0.44
N GLY A 402 -2.34 -4.40 -0.59
CA GLY A 402 -2.07 -3.01 -0.23
C GLY A 402 -3.34 -2.19 -0.05
N GLN A 403 -3.19 -0.88 0.09
CA GLN A 403 -4.32 0.04 0.26
C GLN A 403 -4.68 0.71 -1.06
N ALA A 404 -5.95 0.64 -1.43
CA ALA A 404 -6.43 1.14 -2.72
C ALA A 404 -6.61 2.66 -2.68
N PRO A 405 -6.05 3.44 -3.63
CA PRO A 405 -6.31 4.88 -3.73
C PRO A 405 -7.80 5.15 -3.59
N PRO A 406 -8.25 6.09 -2.74
CA PRO A 406 -9.65 6.49 -2.74
C PRO A 406 -10.19 6.74 -4.15
N VAL A 407 -11.47 6.39 -4.34
CA VAL A 407 -12.11 6.69 -5.61
C VAL A 407 -12.24 8.21 -5.71
N LYS A 408 -11.78 8.78 -6.83
CA LYS A 408 -11.88 10.21 -7.11
C LYS A 408 -13.31 10.73 -6.96
N ASN A 409 -14.31 9.94 -7.35
CA ASN A 409 -15.70 10.32 -7.20
C ASN A 409 -16.59 9.13 -6.88
N LEU A 410 -17.28 9.20 -5.75
CA LEU A 410 -18.25 8.22 -5.27
C LEU A 410 -19.65 8.42 -5.89
N ILE A 411 -19.92 9.59 -6.47
CA ILE A 411 -21.21 9.94 -7.09
C ILE A 411 -21.35 9.28 -8.46
N SER A 412 -22.52 8.69 -8.72
CA SER A 412 -22.95 8.29 -10.05
C SER A 412 -23.49 9.47 -10.86
N ALA A 413 -23.22 9.48 -12.17
CA ALA A 413 -23.58 10.55 -13.11
C ALA A 413 -23.21 11.98 -12.61
N PRO A 414 -21.94 12.24 -12.25
CA PRO A 414 -21.54 13.50 -11.62
C PRO A 414 -21.78 14.74 -12.49
N GLY A 415 -21.64 14.64 -13.81
CA GLY A 415 -21.95 15.70 -14.78
C GLY A 415 -23.26 15.47 -15.55
N PHE A 416 -24.12 14.55 -15.11
CA PHE A 416 -25.41 14.26 -15.74
C PHE A 416 -25.37 13.84 -17.22
N GLU A 417 -24.20 13.41 -17.72
CA GLU A 417 -23.95 13.00 -19.10
C GLU A 417 -24.85 11.83 -19.52
N GLY A 418 -25.92 12.16 -20.25
CA GLY A 418 -26.90 11.21 -20.80
C GLY A 418 -28.01 10.77 -19.84
N ALA A 419 -27.91 11.02 -18.52
CA ALA A 419 -28.92 10.60 -17.54
C ALA A 419 -28.81 11.35 -16.20
N LEU A 420 -29.90 11.35 -15.42
CA LEU A 420 -29.91 11.81 -14.03
C LEU A 420 -29.10 10.91 -13.07
N GLY A 421 -28.82 9.65 -13.45
CA GLY A 421 -28.25 8.67 -12.52
C GLY A 421 -29.13 8.46 -11.29
N ASP A 422 -28.50 8.31 -10.12
CA ASP A 422 -29.19 8.06 -8.84
C ASP A 422 -29.63 9.35 -8.13
N TRP A 423 -29.57 10.51 -8.81
CA TRP A 423 -30.05 11.78 -8.26
C TRP A 423 -31.57 11.78 -8.11
N GLY A 424 -32.02 11.65 -6.86
CA GLY A 424 -33.42 11.52 -6.44
C GLY A 424 -33.88 12.68 -5.55
N PRO A 425 -35.17 12.72 -5.17
CA PRO A 425 -35.62 13.62 -4.12
C PRO A 425 -35.01 13.21 -2.78
N GLY A 426 -34.37 14.16 -2.07
CA GLY A 426 -33.78 13.92 -0.76
C GLY A 426 -34.78 14.18 0.38
N ASN A 427 -35.38 15.37 0.38
CA ASN A 427 -36.38 15.82 1.33
C ASN A 427 -37.64 16.26 0.58
N GLY A 428 -38.58 15.33 0.39
CA GLY A 428 -39.82 15.53 -0.33
C GLY A 428 -39.66 15.76 -1.83
N PHE A 429 -40.79 15.99 -2.50
CA PHE A 429 -40.83 16.05 -3.95
C PHE A 429 -40.08 17.26 -4.52
N VAL A 430 -39.33 17.02 -5.60
CA VAL A 430 -38.70 18.02 -6.45
C VAL A 430 -38.86 17.60 -7.91
N ASN A 431 -39.10 18.57 -8.80
CA ASN A 431 -38.98 18.33 -10.23
C ASN A 431 -37.48 18.31 -10.58
N ARG A 432 -37.04 17.32 -11.35
CA ARG A 432 -35.63 17.14 -11.72
C ARG A 432 -35.50 16.46 -13.07
N THR A 433 -34.53 16.88 -13.87
CA THR A 433 -34.18 16.26 -15.15
C THR A 433 -32.73 16.57 -15.51
N ALA A 434 -32.14 15.75 -16.39
CA ALA A 434 -30.89 16.08 -17.08
C ALA A 434 -31.22 16.72 -18.43
N TYR A 435 -30.49 17.75 -18.83
CA TYR A 435 -30.62 18.42 -20.12
C TYR A 435 -29.31 18.32 -20.90
N GLN A 436 -29.42 18.18 -22.22
CA GLN A 436 -28.29 18.23 -23.13
C GLN A 436 -28.19 19.61 -23.78
N ASP A 437 -27.28 20.45 -23.29
CA ASP A 437 -26.91 21.71 -23.94
C ASP A 437 -25.49 22.13 -23.51
N ALA A 438 -24.52 21.87 -24.39
CA ALA A 438 -23.11 22.19 -24.18
C ALA A 438 -22.84 23.69 -24.05
N SER A 439 -23.76 24.56 -24.50
CA SER A 439 -23.61 26.01 -24.34
C SER A 439 -23.93 26.49 -22.92
N ILE A 440 -24.63 25.67 -22.14
CA ILE A 440 -25.05 25.97 -20.76
C ILE A 440 -24.23 25.16 -19.75
N ALA A 441 -23.92 23.91 -20.07
CA ALA A 441 -23.20 22.97 -19.22
C ALA A 441 -21.89 23.58 -18.69
N HIS A 442 -21.50 23.22 -17.46
CA HIS A 442 -20.23 23.64 -16.91
C HIS A 442 -19.09 22.85 -17.57
N SER A 443 -19.29 21.55 -17.77
CA SER A 443 -18.42 20.70 -18.57
C SER A 443 -19.23 19.72 -19.42
N GLY A 444 -18.60 19.10 -20.42
CA GLY A 444 -19.28 18.14 -21.29
C GLY A 444 -20.43 18.77 -22.10
N ASN A 445 -21.54 18.04 -22.21
CA ASN A 445 -22.72 18.49 -22.96
C ASN A 445 -24.00 18.48 -22.13
N TRP A 446 -23.97 17.96 -20.90
CA TRP A 446 -25.17 17.78 -20.09
C TRP A 446 -25.05 18.49 -18.74
N PHE A 447 -26.20 18.75 -18.13
CA PHE A 447 -26.28 19.27 -16.76
C PHE A 447 -27.62 18.86 -16.12
N GLY A 448 -27.65 18.82 -14.80
CA GLY A 448 -28.86 18.59 -14.02
C GLY A 448 -29.64 19.89 -13.81
N ALA A 449 -30.97 19.80 -13.77
CA ALA A 449 -31.85 20.91 -13.43
C ALA A 449 -32.88 20.46 -12.41
N ALA A 450 -33.06 21.23 -11.34
CA ALA A 450 -34.03 20.94 -10.29
C ALA A 450 -34.82 22.18 -9.86
N ASN A 451 -36.09 22.00 -9.53
CA ASN A 451 -36.92 23.04 -8.91
C ASN A 451 -38.02 22.47 -8.01
N THR A 452 -38.63 23.35 -7.24
CA THR A 452 -39.69 23.05 -6.27
C THR A 452 -40.54 24.29 -6.02
N ASP A 453 -41.82 24.09 -5.72
CA ASP A 453 -42.73 25.14 -5.24
C ASP A 453 -42.71 25.30 -3.72
N VAL A 454 -42.04 24.38 -3.01
CA VAL A 454 -41.91 24.37 -1.55
C VAL A 454 -40.44 24.58 -1.18
N ALA A 455 -40.14 25.66 -0.47
CA ALA A 455 -38.80 25.92 0.05
C ALA A 455 -38.36 24.82 1.04
N GLY A 456 -37.07 24.48 1.02
CA GLY A 456 -36.47 23.44 1.87
C GLY A 456 -36.57 22.02 1.30
N ARG A 457 -37.10 21.83 0.07
CA ARG A 457 -37.01 20.54 -0.63
C ARG A 457 -35.65 20.36 -1.28
N SER A 458 -35.25 19.13 -1.56
CA SER A 458 -33.88 18.84 -2.00
C SER A 458 -33.78 17.73 -3.04
N ILE A 459 -32.68 17.77 -3.79
CA ILE A 459 -32.19 16.67 -4.62
C ILE A 459 -30.96 16.05 -3.94
N ALA A 460 -30.83 14.73 -3.96
CA ALA A 460 -29.77 14.02 -3.25
C ALA A 460 -29.38 12.72 -3.97
N GLN A 461 -28.24 12.15 -3.60
CA GLN A 461 -27.85 10.78 -3.94
C GLN A 461 -27.52 10.03 -2.65
N LEU A 462 -28.02 8.80 -2.47
CA LEU A 462 -27.69 7.95 -1.32
C LEU A 462 -26.65 6.91 -1.73
N LEU A 463 -25.50 6.92 -1.07
CA LEU A 463 -24.34 6.11 -1.43
C LEU A 463 -24.03 5.14 -0.31
N SER A 464 -23.91 3.84 -0.63
CA SER A 464 -23.38 2.86 0.31
C SER A 464 -21.89 3.11 0.55
N ALA A 465 -21.51 3.35 1.80
CA ALA A 465 -20.14 3.59 2.21
C ALA A 465 -19.97 3.19 3.68
N SER A 466 -18.81 2.63 4.04
CA SER A 466 -18.50 2.27 5.44
C SER A 466 -17.35 3.12 5.96
N PRO A 467 -17.57 4.42 6.20
CA PRO A 467 -16.51 5.30 6.66
C PRO A 467 -16.13 4.99 8.11
N ASN A 468 -14.85 5.15 8.43
CA ASN A 468 -14.33 4.95 9.78
C ASN A 468 -14.21 6.29 10.51
N VAL A 469 -14.23 6.26 11.84
CA VAL A 469 -13.93 7.44 12.66
C VAL A 469 -12.56 7.98 12.28
N GLY A 470 -12.49 9.29 12.00
CA GLY A 470 -11.29 9.96 11.49
C GLY A 470 -11.23 10.09 9.97
N ASP A 471 -12.08 9.38 9.22
CA ASP A 471 -12.22 9.63 7.78
C ASP A 471 -12.81 11.02 7.54
N ARG A 472 -12.40 11.65 6.43
CA ARG A 472 -12.97 12.89 5.93
C ARG A 472 -13.48 12.70 4.51
N TYR A 473 -14.67 13.22 4.23
CA TYR A 473 -15.26 13.23 2.89
C TYR A 473 -15.58 14.65 2.47
N THR A 474 -15.33 14.97 1.21
CA THR A 474 -15.65 16.30 0.67
C THR A 474 -16.57 16.13 -0.53
N PHE A 475 -17.75 16.73 -0.45
CA PHE A 475 -18.68 16.86 -1.56
C PHE A 475 -18.58 18.26 -2.15
N SER A 476 -18.47 18.39 -3.46
CA SER A 476 -18.66 19.67 -4.15
C SER A 476 -19.52 19.52 -5.39
N ILE A 477 -20.18 20.57 -5.82
CA ILE A 477 -20.98 20.60 -7.05
C ILE A 477 -21.03 22.02 -7.60
N TRP A 478 -21.05 22.17 -8.92
CA TRP A 478 -21.27 23.46 -9.55
C TRP A 478 -22.76 23.75 -9.61
N VAL A 479 -23.14 24.97 -9.24
CA VAL A 479 -24.53 25.43 -9.26
C VAL A 479 -24.68 26.79 -9.91
N LYS A 480 -25.75 26.97 -10.68
CA LYS A 480 -26.19 28.29 -11.14
C LYS A 480 -27.70 28.42 -11.18
N SER A 481 -28.17 29.65 -11.07
CA SER A 481 -29.55 30.02 -11.35
C SER A 481 -29.80 29.96 -12.86
N SER A 482 -30.90 29.32 -13.26
CA SER A 482 -31.40 29.38 -14.64
C SER A 482 -31.88 30.77 -15.06
N ASN A 483 -32.14 31.67 -14.10
CA ASN A 483 -32.65 33.01 -14.35
C ASN A 483 -31.61 34.08 -13.96
N PRO A 484 -31.00 34.79 -14.93
CA PRO A 484 -30.01 35.84 -14.65
C PRO A 484 -30.52 36.99 -13.77
N ALA A 485 -31.82 37.25 -13.75
CA ALA A 485 -32.43 38.31 -12.95
C ALA A 485 -32.84 37.87 -11.54
N LYS A 486 -32.78 36.57 -11.23
CA LYS A 486 -33.19 36.02 -9.94
C LYS A 486 -32.08 35.11 -9.40
N PRO A 487 -31.30 35.55 -8.40
CA PRO A 487 -30.41 34.67 -7.67
C PRO A 487 -31.16 33.47 -7.09
N PHE A 488 -30.45 32.35 -6.93
CA PHE A 488 -30.98 31.14 -6.32
C PHE A 488 -30.24 30.88 -5.01
N SER A 489 -30.98 30.84 -3.90
CA SER A 489 -30.46 30.49 -2.59
C SER A 489 -30.75 29.03 -2.26
N GLY A 490 -29.78 28.37 -1.64
CA GLY A 490 -29.86 26.95 -1.27
C GLY A 490 -28.94 26.61 -0.11
N HIS A 491 -29.00 25.35 0.31
CA HIS A 491 -28.11 24.78 1.32
C HIS A 491 -27.50 23.48 0.80
N LEU A 492 -26.18 23.37 0.83
CA LEU A 492 -25.46 22.14 0.48
C LEU A 492 -25.20 21.36 1.77
N ALA A 493 -25.51 20.07 1.79
CA ALA A 493 -25.20 19.19 2.91
C ALA A 493 -24.55 17.88 2.46
N LEU A 494 -23.63 17.38 3.27
CA LEU A 494 -23.13 16.01 3.19
C LEU A 494 -23.47 15.29 4.49
N TRP A 495 -24.29 14.25 4.40
CA TRP A 495 -24.71 13.44 5.55
C TRP A 495 -23.92 12.14 5.67
N GLY A 496 -23.60 11.76 6.90
CA GLY A 496 -23.19 10.41 7.30
C GLY A 496 -24.34 9.71 8.02
N LEU A 497 -24.77 8.57 7.49
CA LEU A 497 -25.99 7.86 7.89
C LEU A 497 -25.71 6.40 8.31
N GLY A 498 -26.65 5.80 9.03
CA GLY A 498 -26.63 4.37 9.41
C GLY A 498 -25.91 4.03 10.71
N GLY A 499 -25.15 4.97 11.30
CA GLY A 499 -24.55 4.83 12.62
C GLY A 499 -25.52 5.08 13.77
N ALA A 500 -25.03 5.04 15.01
CA ALA A 500 -25.82 5.31 16.21
C ALA A 500 -26.52 6.69 16.18
N GLN A 501 -25.91 7.65 15.50
CA GLN A 501 -26.44 8.98 15.23
C GLN A 501 -26.04 9.40 13.81
N SER A 502 -26.93 10.09 13.10
CA SER A 502 -26.60 10.74 11.84
C SER A 502 -25.80 12.01 12.10
N ILE A 503 -24.78 12.27 11.29
CA ILE A 503 -24.04 13.53 11.30
C ILE A 503 -24.17 14.19 9.93
N ASN A 504 -23.99 15.51 9.88
CA ASN A 504 -23.86 16.23 8.63
C ASN A 504 -22.97 17.45 8.79
N SER A 505 -22.53 17.95 7.66
CA SER A 505 -21.87 19.25 7.50
C SER A 505 -22.42 19.89 6.24
N GLY A 506 -22.51 21.21 6.21
CA GLY A 506 -23.13 21.92 5.11
C GLY A 506 -22.96 23.43 5.19
N LEU A 507 -23.24 24.10 4.08
CA LEU A 507 -23.20 25.57 3.98
C LEU A 507 -24.37 26.11 3.18
N ASP A 508 -24.85 27.28 3.58
CA ASP A 508 -25.79 28.06 2.78
C ASP A 508 -25.06 28.74 1.63
N PHE A 509 -25.68 28.75 0.45
CA PHE A 509 -25.12 29.39 -0.74
C PHE A 509 -26.17 30.24 -1.45
N THR A 510 -25.68 31.21 -2.23
CA THR A 510 -26.48 31.94 -3.21
C THR A 510 -25.72 31.99 -4.53
N THR A 511 -26.39 31.66 -5.63
CA THR A 511 -25.80 31.65 -6.97
C THR A 511 -26.60 32.51 -7.96
N THR A 512 -25.93 32.98 -9.01
CA THR A 512 -26.52 33.79 -10.10
C THR A 512 -26.51 32.98 -11.39
N ALA A 513 -26.55 33.60 -12.58
CA ALA A 513 -26.39 32.89 -13.85
C ALA A 513 -24.94 32.47 -14.16
N VAL A 514 -23.99 32.75 -13.25
CA VAL A 514 -22.61 32.27 -13.34
C VAL A 514 -22.49 30.97 -12.54
N TRP A 515 -21.82 29.97 -13.11
CA TRP A 515 -21.49 28.74 -12.40
C TRP A 515 -20.63 29.04 -11.18
N THR A 516 -21.09 28.60 -10.02
CA THR A 516 -20.40 28.74 -8.74
C THR A 516 -20.24 27.35 -8.13
N ARG A 517 -19.02 26.99 -7.74
CA ARG A 517 -18.76 25.75 -7.01
C ARG A 517 -19.15 25.93 -5.55
N VAL A 518 -19.92 24.99 -5.02
CA VAL A 518 -20.26 24.90 -3.59
C VAL A 518 -19.71 23.59 -3.05
N THR A 519 -19.20 23.60 -1.80
CA THR A 519 -18.48 22.47 -1.20
C THR A 519 -18.93 22.23 0.24
N ALA A 520 -18.98 20.98 0.68
CA ALA A 520 -19.25 20.58 2.05
C ALA A 520 -18.31 19.44 2.44
N THR A 521 -17.60 19.62 3.55
CA THR A 521 -16.66 18.63 4.07
C THR A 521 -17.19 18.02 5.37
N LEU A 522 -17.28 16.70 5.42
CA LEU A 522 -17.77 15.92 6.55
C LEU A 522 -16.64 15.12 7.20
N ASP A 523 -16.37 15.42 8.47
CA ASP A 523 -15.51 14.61 9.34
C ASP A 523 -16.33 13.52 10.03
N ILE A 524 -15.84 12.28 9.96
CA ILE A 524 -16.52 11.12 10.53
C ILE A 524 -16.11 11.03 12.01
N THR A 525 -16.99 11.52 12.87
CA THR A 525 -16.78 11.58 14.33
C THR A 525 -17.49 10.46 15.09
N VAL A 526 -18.35 9.70 14.41
CA VAL A 526 -19.16 8.63 14.98
C VAL A 526 -18.96 7.35 14.15
N GLY A 527 -18.76 6.22 14.82
CA GLY A 527 -18.56 4.92 14.15
C GLY A 527 -19.85 4.25 13.68
N GLY A 528 -19.72 3.27 12.79
CA GLY A 528 -20.82 2.40 12.36
C GLY A 528 -21.70 2.95 11.24
N MET A 529 -21.25 3.98 10.52
CA MET A 529 -21.98 4.50 9.37
C MET A 529 -21.96 3.50 8.20
N SER A 530 -23.05 3.49 7.44
CA SER A 530 -23.25 2.61 6.29
C SER A 530 -23.63 3.37 5.01
N ALA A 531 -23.83 4.68 5.08
CA ALA A 531 -24.08 5.49 3.92
C ALA A 531 -23.57 6.94 4.03
N LEU A 532 -23.25 7.52 2.87
CA LEU A 532 -23.06 8.95 2.67
C LEU A 532 -24.20 9.48 1.80
N LYS A 533 -24.67 10.70 2.06
CA LYS A 533 -25.74 11.32 1.26
C LYS A 533 -25.40 12.79 0.96
N PRO A 534 -24.77 13.10 -0.19
CA PRO A 534 -24.70 14.45 -0.72
C PRO A 534 -26.11 14.96 -1.08
N GLU A 535 -26.44 16.17 -0.66
CA GLU A 535 -27.80 16.73 -0.76
C GLU A 535 -27.78 18.25 -1.01
N VAL A 536 -28.58 18.71 -1.96
CA VAL A 536 -28.74 20.13 -2.32
C VAL A 536 -30.17 20.56 -2.02
N TYR A 537 -30.35 21.36 -0.99
CA TYR A 537 -31.63 21.96 -0.61
C TYR A 537 -31.88 23.26 -1.36
N MET A 538 -33.11 23.44 -1.80
CA MET A 538 -33.59 24.61 -2.53
C MET A 538 -34.37 25.52 -1.58
N GLN A 539 -33.82 26.68 -1.24
CA GLN A 539 -34.50 27.69 -0.42
C GLN A 539 -35.33 28.66 -1.30
N SER A 540 -34.88 28.91 -2.53
CA SER A 540 -35.66 29.64 -3.53
C SER A 540 -36.71 28.77 -4.22
N THR A 541 -37.88 29.35 -4.50
CA THR A 541 -38.96 28.74 -5.29
C THR A 541 -39.27 29.59 -6.54
N GLY A 542 -40.02 29.04 -7.51
CA GLY A 542 -40.37 29.76 -8.75
C GLY A 542 -39.18 30.08 -9.66
N ASN A 543 -38.08 29.34 -9.48
CA ASN A 543 -36.85 29.40 -10.28
C ASN A 543 -36.24 27.99 -10.35
N THR A 544 -35.35 27.73 -11.30
CA THR A 544 -34.64 26.45 -11.43
C THR A 544 -33.16 26.63 -11.12
N ILE A 545 -32.62 25.71 -10.31
CA ILE A 545 -31.19 25.57 -10.11
C ILE A 545 -30.63 24.56 -11.11
N TYR A 546 -29.57 24.94 -11.79
CA TYR A 546 -28.76 24.03 -12.60
C TYR A 546 -27.60 23.51 -11.76
N LEU A 547 -27.29 22.22 -11.92
CA LEU A 547 -26.26 21.50 -11.19
C LEU A 547 -25.37 20.77 -12.18
N ASP A 548 -24.07 20.75 -11.93
CA ASP A 548 -23.12 20.03 -12.79
C ASP A 548 -21.85 19.65 -12.01
N ASP A 549 -21.08 18.69 -12.54
CA ASP A 549 -19.78 18.25 -12.03
C ASP A 549 -19.73 18.00 -10.51
N GLY A 550 -20.69 17.22 -9.99
CA GLY A 550 -20.71 16.76 -8.61
C GLY A 550 -19.51 15.86 -8.30
N LEU A 551 -18.81 16.10 -7.20
CA LEU A 551 -17.61 15.38 -6.79
C LEU A 551 -17.69 15.04 -5.31
N LEU A 552 -17.73 13.76 -4.95
CA LEU A 552 -17.61 13.29 -3.57
C LEU A 552 -16.45 12.32 -3.46
N SER A 553 -15.42 12.67 -2.69
CA SER A 553 -14.25 11.82 -2.47
C SER A 553 -13.95 11.66 -0.99
N LYS A 554 -13.24 10.57 -0.64
CA LYS A 554 -12.56 10.46 0.65
C LYS A 554 -11.24 11.20 0.54
N ASN A 555 -10.97 12.10 1.48
CA ASN A 555 -9.69 12.76 1.61
C ASN A 555 -8.80 11.96 2.56
N LEU A 556 -7.59 11.60 2.11
CA LEU A 556 -6.60 10.95 2.97
C LEU A 556 -5.94 11.93 3.96
N LEU A 557 -6.01 13.23 3.69
CA LEU A 557 -5.54 14.26 4.62
C LEU A 557 -6.57 14.52 5.72
N THR A 558 -6.05 14.76 6.93
CA THR A 558 -6.83 15.32 8.05
C THR A 558 -6.73 16.84 8.06
N ALA A 559 -7.81 17.52 8.46
CA ALA A 559 -7.85 18.98 8.57
C ALA A 559 -7.45 19.74 7.28
N GLY A 560 -7.63 19.17 6.08
CA GLY A 560 -7.19 19.79 4.82
C GLY A 560 -7.84 21.12 4.44
N SER A 561 -9.02 21.41 4.99
CA SER A 561 -9.73 22.70 4.89
C SER A 561 -9.68 23.51 6.20
N PHE A 562 -8.96 23.03 7.22
CA PHE A 562 -8.74 23.75 8.49
C PHE A 562 -10.00 24.16 9.28
N GLU A 563 -11.15 23.57 8.93
CA GLU A 563 -12.42 23.78 9.63
C GLU A 563 -12.32 23.52 11.14
N ASN A 564 -13.13 24.25 11.91
CA ASN A 564 -13.06 24.36 13.37
C ASN A 564 -11.74 24.97 13.89
N GLY A 565 -10.99 25.69 13.05
CA GLY A 565 -9.72 26.30 13.43
C GLY A 565 -8.58 25.30 13.67
N SER A 566 -8.72 24.07 13.18
CA SER A 566 -7.79 22.98 13.48
C SER A 566 -6.62 22.93 12.50
N PHE A 567 -5.41 22.78 13.04
CA PHE A 567 -4.19 22.50 12.28
C PHE A 567 -3.66 21.08 12.53
N ALA A 568 -4.53 20.17 12.98
CA ALA A 568 -4.13 18.83 13.41
C ALA A 568 -3.37 18.07 12.32
N ASN A 569 -2.25 17.45 12.72
CA ASN A 569 -1.33 16.65 11.88
C ASN A 569 -0.61 17.41 10.75
N TRP A 570 -0.86 18.71 10.59
CA TRP A 570 -0.06 19.58 9.72
C TRP A 570 1.15 20.11 10.47
N ASN A 571 2.32 20.03 9.84
CA ASN A 571 3.60 20.39 10.45
C ASN A 571 4.50 21.12 9.46
N SER A 572 5.59 21.71 9.95
CA SER A 572 6.69 22.10 9.06
C SER A 572 7.32 20.85 8.44
N GLY A 573 7.42 20.81 7.11
CA GLY A 573 8.10 19.74 6.39
C GLY A 573 9.62 19.94 6.42
N LYS A 574 10.10 20.85 5.58
CA LYS A 574 11.49 21.32 5.53
C LYS A 574 11.61 22.66 6.24
N GLY A 575 12.57 22.74 7.16
CA GLY A 575 12.89 23.98 7.88
C GLY A 575 11.76 24.46 8.77
N THR A 576 11.59 25.78 8.87
CA THR A 576 10.63 26.42 9.77
C THR A 576 9.69 27.34 9.01
N ILE A 577 8.40 27.21 9.30
CA ILE A 577 7.34 28.05 8.76
C ILE A 577 6.47 28.57 9.91
N ASN A 578 5.97 29.80 9.76
CA ASN A 578 4.91 30.32 10.62
C ASN A 578 3.57 29.80 10.10
N GLN A 579 2.66 29.52 11.03
CA GLN A 579 1.40 28.81 10.76
C GLN A 579 0.29 29.44 11.61
N ALA A 580 -0.86 29.71 11.00
CA ALA A 580 -2.07 30.15 11.69
C ALA A 580 -3.30 29.68 10.90
N VAL A 581 -4.44 29.53 11.58
CA VAL A 581 -5.75 29.32 10.93
C VAL A 581 -6.62 30.53 11.19
N TYR A 582 -7.28 31.04 10.16
CA TYR A 582 -8.20 32.15 10.25
C TYR A 582 -9.58 31.76 9.76
N SER A 583 -10.63 32.36 10.33
CA SER A 583 -11.97 32.31 9.75
C SER A 583 -12.19 33.47 8.78
N SER A 584 -13.10 33.24 7.84
CA SER A 584 -13.56 34.24 6.89
C SER A 584 -14.13 35.47 7.59
N THR A 585 -14.87 35.24 8.68
CA THR A 585 -15.43 36.29 9.53
C THR A 585 -14.35 37.13 10.20
N ALA A 586 -13.27 36.51 10.69
CA ALA A 586 -12.20 37.23 11.38
C ALA A 586 -11.36 38.11 10.44
N THR A 587 -11.20 37.69 9.18
CA THR A 587 -10.34 38.38 8.20
C THR A 587 -11.12 39.24 7.20
N GLY A 588 -12.43 39.02 7.06
CA GLY A 588 -13.23 39.58 5.98
C GLY A 588 -12.89 39.01 4.59
N LEU A 589 -12.11 37.93 4.54
CA LEU A 589 -11.70 37.27 3.30
C LEU A 589 -12.45 35.94 3.16
N PRO A 590 -13.05 35.63 2.00
CA PRO A 590 -13.73 34.36 1.82
C PRO A 590 -12.70 33.21 1.77
N ALA A 591 -12.90 32.19 2.61
CA ALA A 591 -12.32 30.86 2.44
C ALA A 591 -12.79 30.25 1.11
N GLN A 592 -12.03 29.26 0.63
CA GLN A 592 -12.36 28.54 -0.59
C GLN A 592 -13.19 27.29 -0.30
N ASP A 593 -12.96 26.64 0.83
CA ASP A 593 -13.79 25.56 1.38
C ASP A 593 -14.21 25.94 2.80
N GLY A 594 -15.51 25.83 3.12
CA GLY A 594 -16.02 26.15 4.45
C GLY A 594 -15.83 27.60 4.91
N GLU A 595 -15.49 27.78 6.18
CA GLU A 595 -15.32 29.09 6.80
C GLU A 595 -13.87 29.42 7.16
N TYR A 596 -12.97 28.44 7.18
CA TYR A 596 -11.60 28.59 7.67
C TYR A 596 -10.57 28.38 6.56
N PHE A 597 -9.37 28.96 6.73
CA PHE A 597 -8.22 28.68 5.87
C PHE A 597 -6.91 28.83 6.65
N ALA A 598 -5.87 28.15 6.19
CA ALA A 598 -4.54 28.27 6.75
C ALA A 598 -3.78 29.45 6.16
N ALA A 599 -2.98 30.10 6.98
CA ALA A 599 -2.04 31.15 6.61
C ALA A 599 -0.62 30.73 7.02
N THR A 600 0.28 30.73 6.05
CA THR A 600 1.66 30.29 6.27
C THR A 600 2.66 31.22 5.60
N ASN A 601 3.79 31.44 6.25
CA ASN A 601 4.90 32.20 5.66
C ASN A 601 6.24 31.72 6.20
N THR A 602 7.32 32.11 5.51
CA THR A 602 8.68 31.78 5.90
C THR A 602 9.66 32.88 5.53
N THR A 603 10.78 32.92 6.25
CA THR A 603 11.93 33.79 5.96
C THR A 603 12.97 33.10 5.08
N VAL A 604 12.88 31.78 4.89
CA VAL A 604 13.83 30.99 4.10
C VAL A 604 13.10 30.29 2.96
N ALA A 605 13.44 30.67 1.73
CA ALA A 605 12.87 30.06 0.53
C ALA A 605 13.16 28.55 0.49
N GLY A 606 12.14 27.76 0.20
CA GLY A 606 12.18 26.31 0.19
C GLY A 606 11.82 25.65 1.52
N ASN A 607 11.45 26.41 2.56
CA ASN A 607 10.77 25.83 3.72
C ASN A 607 9.33 25.46 3.34
N SER A 608 8.74 24.48 4.03
CA SER A 608 7.46 23.90 3.61
C SER A 608 6.51 23.57 4.73
N LEU A 609 5.23 23.52 4.34
CA LEU A 609 4.12 22.94 5.12
C LEU A 609 3.89 21.51 4.64
N ALA A 610 3.71 20.55 5.54
CA ALA A 610 3.51 19.16 5.17
C ALA A 610 2.52 18.43 6.08
N GLN A 611 1.94 17.36 5.55
CA GLN A 611 1.28 16.31 6.32
C GLN A 611 1.72 14.95 5.76
N THR A 612 2.19 14.07 6.65
CA THR A 612 2.60 12.70 6.31
C THR A 612 1.56 11.75 6.86
N LEU A 613 1.17 10.75 6.07
CA LEU A 613 0.18 9.74 6.46
C LEU A 613 0.69 8.34 6.14
N PRO A 614 0.42 7.36 7.02
CA PRO A 614 0.75 5.97 6.77
C PRO A 614 -0.08 5.45 5.59
N ARG A 615 0.62 4.89 4.60
CA ARG A 615 0.00 4.39 3.37
C ARG A 615 0.86 3.32 2.69
N VAL A 616 0.33 2.11 2.62
CA VAL A 616 0.94 1.04 1.81
C VAL A 616 0.41 1.14 0.38
N THR A 617 1.24 1.67 -0.52
CA THR A 617 0.88 1.85 -1.94
C THR A 617 1.14 0.58 -2.75
N MET A 618 0.59 0.49 -3.95
CA MET A 618 0.95 -0.55 -4.90
C MET A 618 1.43 0.03 -6.23
N THR A 619 2.38 -0.66 -6.87
CA THR A 619 2.83 -0.33 -8.21
C THR A 619 1.66 -0.28 -9.20
N GLY A 620 1.66 0.78 -10.01
CA GLY A 620 0.66 1.14 -11.02
C GLY A 620 -0.58 1.84 -10.49
N ASP A 621 -0.65 2.11 -9.18
CA ASP A 621 -1.59 3.10 -8.64
C ASP A 621 -1.17 4.51 -9.04
N THR A 622 -2.11 5.45 -8.98
CA THR A 622 -1.82 6.87 -9.04
C THR A 622 -2.56 7.56 -7.91
N TYR A 623 -1.82 8.30 -7.10
CA TYR A 623 -2.38 9.18 -6.08
C TYR A 623 -2.37 10.62 -6.61
N THR A 624 -3.42 11.37 -6.32
CA THR A 624 -3.53 12.77 -6.70
C THR A 624 -3.55 13.64 -5.46
N ALA A 625 -2.78 14.72 -5.48
CA ALA A 625 -2.88 15.78 -4.49
C ALA A 625 -3.39 17.06 -5.15
N ASP A 626 -4.34 17.74 -4.51
CA ASP A 626 -4.74 19.09 -4.91
C ASP A 626 -4.97 20.00 -3.72
N VAL A 627 -4.85 21.31 -3.96
CA VAL A 627 -5.00 22.34 -2.93
C VAL A 627 -5.32 23.69 -3.56
N TRP A 628 -6.10 24.49 -2.85
CA TRP A 628 -6.36 25.88 -3.22
C TRP A 628 -5.37 26.81 -2.53
N LEU A 629 -4.78 27.69 -3.33
CA LEU A 629 -3.72 28.60 -2.91
C LEU A 629 -4.01 30.02 -3.37
N ARG A 630 -3.68 31.00 -2.54
CA ARG A 630 -3.65 32.42 -2.92
C ARG A 630 -2.60 33.20 -2.15
N SER A 631 -2.13 34.30 -2.73
CA SER A 631 -1.32 35.28 -2.03
C SER A 631 -2.18 36.12 -1.09
N SER A 632 -1.64 36.45 0.08
CA SER A 632 -2.23 37.48 0.95
C SER A 632 -2.08 38.90 0.38
N ASP A 633 -1.12 39.12 -0.51
CA ASP A 633 -0.97 40.38 -1.24
C ASP A 633 -1.86 40.36 -2.48
N LEU A 634 -2.90 41.22 -2.49
CA LEU A 634 -3.86 41.29 -3.58
C LEU A 634 -3.25 41.76 -4.91
N ALA A 635 -2.18 42.54 -4.86
CA ALA A 635 -1.46 43.04 -6.04
C ALA A 635 -0.21 42.21 -6.38
N GLY A 636 0.25 41.41 -5.42
CA GLY A 636 1.44 40.57 -5.54
C GLY A 636 1.14 39.15 -5.99
N THR A 637 2.21 38.37 -6.09
CA THR A 637 2.16 36.93 -6.37
C THR A 637 2.93 36.16 -5.32
N PHE A 638 2.51 34.92 -5.06
CA PHE A 638 3.23 33.95 -4.25
C PHE A 638 3.62 32.76 -5.12
N SER A 639 4.89 32.35 -5.07
CA SER A 639 5.39 31.19 -5.81
C SER A 639 5.87 30.08 -4.88
N GLY A 640 5.73 28.85 -5.34
CA GLY A 640 6.09 27.65 -4.58
C GLY A 640 6.08 26.38 -5.42
N THR A 641 6.09 25.24 -4.74
CA THR A 641 5.96 23.90 -5.34
C THR A 641 5.03 23.06 -4.49
N LEU A 642 4.00 22.48 -5.10
CA LEU A 642 3.22 21.41 -4.50
C LEU A 642 3.91 20.08 -4.82
N ALA A 643 4.13 19.23 -3.82
CA ALA A 643 4.69 17.90 -3.98
C ALA A 643 3.84 16.86 -3.24
N LEU A 644 3.66 15.71 -3.87
CA LEU A 644 3.17 14.49 -3.22
C LEU A 644 4.29 13.46 -3.32
N TRP A 645 4.76 13.00 -2.16
CA TRP A 645 5.82 12.01 -2.04
C TRP A 645 5.23 10.65 -1.66
N ALA A 646 5.79 9.58 -2.23
CA ALA A 646 5.72 8.25 -1.65
C ALA A 646 7.06 7.95 -0.98
N LEU A 647 7.00 7.60 0.31
CA LEU A 647 8.15 7.39 1.19
C LEU A 647 8.15 5.95 1.72
N GLY A 648 9.33 5.44 2.04
CA GLY A 648 9.56 4.00 2.22
C GLY A 648 9.98 3.36 0.90
N GLY A 649 10.90 2.39 0.92
CA GLY A 649 11.46 1.85 -0.32
C GLY A 649 12.20 2.90 -1.16
N SER A 650 11.99 2.87 -2.47
CA SER A 650 12.50 3.87 -3.42
C SER A 650 11.60 5.09 -3.44
N VAL A 651 12.10 6.23 -2.97
CA VAL A 651 11.32 7.47 -2.91
C VAL A 651 10.85 7.92 -4.29
N GLU A 652 9.55 8.19 -4.42
CA GLU A 652 8.92 8.74 -5.61
C GLU A 652 8.22 10.06 -5.30
N VAL A 653 8.17 10.96 -6.31
CA VAL A 653 7.55 12.28 -6.13
C VAL A 653 6.87 12.77 -7.40
N GLY A 654 5.62 13.21 -7.23
CA GLY A 654 4.95 14.09 -8.17
C GLY A 654 5.10 15.51 -7.66
N ALA A 655 5.64 16.44 -8.47
CA ALA A 655 5.76 17.84 -8.08
C ALA A 655 5.30 18.80 -9.17
N LYS A 656 4.67 19.90 -8.76
CA LYS A 656 4.22 20.99 -9.65
C LYS A 656 4.55 22.34 -9.05
N ASP A 657 5.31 23.14 -9.79
CA ASP A 657 5.55 24.54 -9.47
C ASP A 657 4.27 25.37 -9.69
N PHE A 658 4.06 26.37 -8.82
CA PHE A 658 2.95 27.31 -8.94
C PHE A 658 3.37 28.75 -8.70
N THR A 659 2.58 29.66 -9.27
CA THR A 659 2.55 31.09 -8.96
C THR A 659 1.09 31.52 -8.87
N VAL A 660 0.67 32.04 -7.72
CA VAL A 660 -0.72 32.43 -7.45
C VAL A 660 -0.81 33.91 -7.07
N GLY A 661 -1.88 34.58 -7.49
CA GLY A 661 -2.17 35.98 -7.16
C GLY A 661 -3.12 36.12 -5.98
N GLY A 662 -3.81 37.26 -5.90
CA GLY A 662 -4.79 37.54 -4.84
C GLY A 662 -6.08 36.70 -4.89
N GLY A 663 -6.34 35.92 -5.95
CA GLY A 663 -7.48 35.01 -6.07
C GLY A 663 -7.12 33.56 -5.80
N TRP A 664 -8.07 32.77 -5.27
CA TRP A 664 -7.90 31.34 -5.07
C TRP A 664 -7.65 30.60 -6.39
N THR A 665 -6.57 29.84 -6.43
CA THR A 665 -6.17 29.03 -7.59
C THR A 665 -5.89 27.61 -7.13
N GLN A 666 -6.49 26.62 -7.79
CA GLN A 666 -6.23 25.21 -7.49
C GLN A 666 -4.94 24.76 -8.16
N VAL A 667 -4.11 24.04 -7.39
CA VAL A 667 -2.89 23.38 -7.87
C VAL A 667 -3.06 21.89 -7.63
N THR A 668 -2.76 21.09 -8.65
CA THR A 668 -2.92 19.63 -8.64
C THR A 668 -1.66 18.94 -9.13
N VAL A 669 -1.32 17.80 -8.53
CA VAL A 669 -0.21 16.96 -8.93
C VAL A 669 -0.57 15.48 -8.81
N ASP A 670 -0.16 14.70 -9.80
CA ASP A 670 -0.32 13.24 -9.82
C ASP A 670 1.01 12.59 -9.43
N LEU A 671 0.92 11.51 -8.65
CA LEU A 671 2.01 10.63 -8.29
C LEU A 671 1.69 9.21 -8.76
N PRO A 672 2.15 8.80 -9.96
CA PRO A 672 2.12 7.40 -10.35
C PRO A 672 3.14 6.61 -9.51
N ILE A 673 2.73 5.47 -8.99
CA ILE A 673 3.59 4.60 -8.18
C ILE A 673 4.26 3.58 -9.10
N ALA A 674 5.59 3.66 -9.24
CA ALA A 674 6.35 2.72 -10.06
C ALA A 674 7.01 1.60 -9.24
N ASN A 675 7.31 1.85 -7.96
CA ASN A 675 8.00 0.94 -7.07
C ASN A 675 7.08 0.47 -5.93
N GLU A 676 7.40 -0.70 -5.39
CA GLU A 676 6.72 -1.26 -4.22
C GLU A 676 7.31 -0.66 -2.91
N ASP A 677 6.76 -1.08 -1.77
CA ASP A 677 7.33 -0.85 -0.43
C ASP A 677 7.26 0.57 0.14
N HIS A 678 6.49 1.48 -0.47
CA HIS A 678 6.14 2.72 0.22
C HIS A 678 5.25 2.41 1.43
N THR A 679 5.57 3.06 2.55
CA THR A 679 4.84 2.94 3.81
C THR A 679 4.12 4.23 4.17
N GLU A 680 4.42 5.34 3.48
CA GLU A 680 3.84 6.65 3.75
C GLU A 680 3.61 7.44 2.45
N LEU A 681 2.58 8.28 2.46
CA LEU A 681 2.47 9.41 1.54
C LEU A 681 2.72 10.71 2.30
N ARG A 682 3.38 11.67 1.66
CA ARG A 682 3.55 13.03 2.20
C ARG A 682 3.07 14.06 1.21
N PHE A 683 2.05 14.81 1.61
CA PHE A 683 1.64 16.04 0.95
C PHE A 683 2.50 17.19 1.46
N GLU A 684 3.08 17.99 0.57
CA GLU A 684 4.01 19.05 0.95
C GLU A 684 3.96 20.28 0.03
N ILE A 685 3.92 21.48 0.62
CA ILE A 685 3.92 22.76 -0.08
C ILE A 685 5.20 23.52 0.27
N TYR A 686 6.13 23.61 -0.68
CA TYR A 686 7.35 24.41 -0.57
C TYR A 686 7.08 25.87 -0.92
N GLN A 687 7.51 26.79 -0.07
CA GLN A 687 7.34 28.23 -0.26
C GLN A 687 8.60 28.85 -0.83
N LYS A 688 8.54 29.38 -2.05
CA LYS A 688 9.67 30.07 -2.70
C LYS A 688 9.65 31.57 -2.43
N THR A 689 8.47 32.17 -2.35
CA THR A 689 8.32 33.58 -1.95
C THR A 689 8.50 33.74 -0.44
N THR A 690 9.40 34.64 -0.03
CA THR A 690 9.60 35.01 1.38
C THR A 690 9.02 36.41 1.64
N GLY A 691 8.69 36.70 2.91
CA GLY A 691 8.18 38.03 3.32
C GLY A 691 6.73 38.33 2.93
N ASN A 692 6.02 37.36 2.35
CA ASN A 692 4.57 37.41 2.07
C ASN A 692 3.91 36.16 2.69
N THR A 693 2.58 36.16 2.85
CA THR A 693 1.83 35.02 3.37
C THR A 693 1.10 34.30 2.25
N LEU A 694 1.20 32.97 2.27
CA LEU A 694 0.42 32.05 1.45
C LEU A 694 -0.82 31.62 2.24
N PHE A 695 -2.00 31.80 1.65
CA PHE A 695 -3.21 31.17 2.16
C PHE A 695 -3.42 29.83 1.46
N VAL A 696 -3.79 28.83 2.26
CA VAL A 696 -3.91 27.42 1.87
C VAL A 696 -5.27 26.92 2.36
N ASP A 697 -6.01 26.25 1.47
CA ASP A 697 -7.33 25.73 1.80
C ASP A 697 -7.70 24.53 0.91
N GLY A 698 -8.66 23.72 1.36
CA GLY A 698 -9.23 22.60 0.62
C GLY A 698 -8.19 21.59 0.13
N ALA A 699 -7.14 21.31 0.90
CA ALA A 699 -6.10 20.36 0.52
C ALA A 699 -6.64 18.91 0.56
N GLN A 700 -6.37 18.15 -0.50
CA GLN A 700 -6.81 16.77 -0.65
C GLN A 700 -5.70 15.84 -1.14
N VAL A 701 -5.75 14.58 -0.71
CA VAL A 701 -5.06 13.45 -1.33
C VAL A 701 -6.05 12.31 -1.53
N TYR A 702 -6.08 11.71 -2.72
CA TYR A 702 -6.91 10.55 -3.05
C TYR A 702 -6.23 9.59 -4.04
#